data_AF-A0A672KQZ5-F1
#
_entry.id   AF-A0A672KQZ5-F1
#
_cell.length_a   1.000
_cell.length_b   1.000
_cell.length_c   1.000
_cell.angle_alpha   90.00
_cell.angle_beta   90.00
_cell.angle_gamma   90.00
#
_symmetry.space_group_name_H-M   'P 1'
#
loop_
_entity.id
_entity.type
_entity.pdbx_description
1 polymer ?
#
loop_
_entity_poly.entity_id
_entity_poly.type
_entity_poly.pdbx_seq_one_letter_code
_entity_poly.pdbx_strand_id
1 'polypeptide(L)'
;MFAKLKKKLAEEAATAPRSGRIPRSMSKESITSVGADSGDDFASDGSSSRDDVSSQIQRRNDQIRKLEAKLSDYAEQFRLMQKTKEKLEIALEKYQDSSMRKFQDQNETFQSNRAKMAEGMALALEKKDQEWMEKLTILEQEKLSLAARLDEMTEQSLGLFQKRDDLDELEGFQQQELAKVKHMLLRREEQLSQRERELKLRGEELNTARLTLSQTQDKLYELGEEHEEMCRINSQLQAQRDELLNERTDAERRVVALERREQELQRLIQQVSEDFQKVSTWQLAAHQYRGLSEAKRLTFGNRVAVTEEERERVMADLQEKAASLERRLEANFSLDEHLQELLKEKSSLEQRLEGARGELLEERTNHTTAVTSLEAQVNPKSRTLMLLTSITFVCHICLLQAELISRQTVSVEIAKALEETRKQREELQQQVGKMTESLEKAEQEVSRLSQDLGAKEEELHTLKEELRAVRSSLSTLQAECESCRLEAEEREREHNSQLTSLQQEVLTKTQQLSSYQSRVSDLEGEVLSLTAQSHADECDGEQNGTLTVSDLDQLQKVNKDLEQQLAEKNKTIKQLQQRLAELKRTLQKELKLKPDPDSEMKERLQEGRQERSADKTVSETQMPATAPTSAPGLPQTSGPPPITSNTTVTNSSDLTDTREINFEYLKHVVLKFMSCREAEAFQLIRAISVLLHFTKEEEDMLKQTLEYKMSWFGSKPTPKGIIRPSISGTSSWS
;
A
#
# COMPACT_ATOMS: atom_id res chain seq x y z
N MET A 1 7.23 -44.52 -50.38
CA MET A 1 8.43 -44.60 -51.25
C MET A 1 9.27 -45.88 -51.07
N PHE A 2 9.04 -46.72 -50.05
CA PHE A 2 9.71 -48.03 -49.93
C PHE A 2 9.15 -49.15 -50.84
N ALA A 3 7.97 -49.00 -51.45
CA ALA A 3 7.42 -49.95 -52.41
C ALA A 3 8.03 -49.85 -53.83
N LYS A 4 8.62 -48.70 -54.18
CA LYS A 4 9.31 -48.50 -55.48
C LYS A 4 10.73 -49.07 -55.50
N LEU A 5 11.34 -49.36 -54.34
CA LEU A 5 12.67 -49.98 -54.26
C LEU A 5 12.59 -51.51 -54.35
N LYS A 6 11.57 -52.15 -53.76
CA LYS A 6 11.37 -53.61 -53.86
C LYS A 6 11.05 -54.09 -55.28
N LYS A 7 10.45 -53.24 -56.13
CA LYS A 7 10.17 -53.56 -57.55
C LYS A 7 11.40 -53.45 -58.46
N LYS A 8 12.37 -52.58 -58.14
CA LYS A 8 13.61 -52.43 -58.93
C LYS A 8 14.62 -53.57 -58.74
N LEU A 9 14.66 -54.21 -57.58
CA LEU A 9 15.57 -55.34 -57.31
C LEU A 9 15.07 -56.69 -57.86
N ALA A 10 13.77 -56.81 -58.17
CA ALA A 10 13.21 -58.03 -58.76
C ALA A 10 13.26 -58.03 -60.31
N GLU A 11 13.48 -56.86 -60.94
CA GLU A 11 13.45 -56.68 -62.40
C GLU A 11 14.85 -56.79 -63.04
N GLU A 12 15.93 -56.64 -62.27
CA GLU A 12 17.33 -56.80 -62.76
C GLU A 12 17.85 -58.25 -62.75
N ALA A 13 17.15 -59.19 -62.12
CA ALA A 13 17.55 -60.60 -62.07
C ALA A 13 17.05 -61.44 -63.28
N ALA A 14 16.29 -60.84 -64.21
CA ALA A 14 15.64 -61.55 -65.31
C ALA A 14 15.88 -60.86 -66.66
N THR A 15 17.12 -60.88 -67.17
CA THR A 15 17.37 -60.65 -68.61
C THR A 15 18.77 -61.14 -69.00
N ALA A 16 18.84 -62.32 -69.60
CA ALA A 16 19.96 -62.75 -70.41
C ALA A 16 19.53 -62.71 -71.89
N PRO A 17 20.35 -62.13 -72.78
CA PRO A 17 20.67 -62.86 -74.01
C PRO A 17 22.15 -62.76 -74.44
N ARG A 18 22.71 -63.96 -74.69
CA ARG A 18 23.67 -64.41 -75.73
C ARG A 18 24.38 -63.37 -76.62
N SER A 19 25.68 -63.56 -76.91
CA SER A 19 26.17 -64.31 -78.10
C SER A 19 27.66 -64.05 -78.46
N GLY A 20 28.35 -65.11 -78.91
CA GLY A 20 29.53 -65.09 -79.80
C GLY A 20 30.87 -65.42 -79.13
N ARG A 21 31.73 -66.34 -79.60
CA ARG A 21 31.78 -67.12 -80.86
C ARG A 21 32.84 -68.24 -80.72
N ILE A 22 32.56 -69.41 -81.32
CA ILE A 22 33.39 -70.62 -81.49
C ILE A 22 34.43 -70.41 -82.63
N PRO A 23 35.50 -71.24 -82.81
CA PRO A 23 35.43 -72.51 -83.60
C PRO A 23 36.16 -73.71 -82.91
N ARG A 24 35.62 -74.95 -82.94
CA ARG A 24 35.83 -76.06 -83.92
C ARG A 24 37.32 -76.45 -84.04
N SER A 25 37.79 -77.70 -84.00
CA SER A 25 37.26 -79.04 -84.36
C SER A 25 38.39 -80.07 -84.05
N MET A 26 38.18 -81.34 -83.69
CA MET A 26 38.14 -82.57 -84.54
C MET A 26 38.35 -83.73 -83.52
N SER A 27 37.48 -84.73 -83.34
CA SER A 27 37.20 -85.93 -84.16
C SER A 27 38.24 -87.07 -84.08
N LYS A 28 37.69 -88.29 -83.89
CA LYS A 28 38.15 -89.66 -84.24
C LYS A 28 38.71 -90.54 -83.10
N GLU A 29 37.94 -91.54 -82.63
CA GLU A 29 37.71 -92.91 -83.18
C GLU A 29 38.85 -93.86 -82.77
N SER A 30 38.60 -94.80 -81.85
CA SER A 30 38.28 -96.23 -82.11
C SER A 30 39.45 -97.04 -82.68
N ILE A 31 39.95 -98.04 -81.94
CA ILE A 31 40.14 -99.43 -82.44
C ILE A 31 40.58 -100.41 -81.34
N THR A 32 39.82 -101.49 -81.27
CA THR A 32 40.15 -102.85 -80.84
C THR A 32 41.18 -103.52 -81.76
N SER A 33 42.03 -104.44 -81.28
CA SER A 33 42.64 -105.59 -82.03
C SER A 33 43.64 -106.29 -81.09
N VAL A 34 43.46 -107.52 -80.60
CA VAL A 34 43.62 -108.83 -81.27
C VAL A 34 44.94 -108.98 -82.02
N GLY A 35 45.71 -110.03 -81.68
CA GLY A 35 46.89 -110.46 -82.44
C GLY A 35 47.86 -111.29 -81.60
N ALA A 36 47.60 -112.60 -81.51
CA ALA A 36 48.59 -113.61 -81.18
C ALA A 36 49.44 -113.95 -82.42
N ASP A 37 50.48 -114.76 -82.21
CA ASP A 37 50.98 -115.82 -83.11
C ASP A 37 52.41 -115.69 -83.68
N SER A 38 53.01 -116.87 -83.84
CA SER A 38 54.30 -117.27 -84.44
C SER A 38 55.54 -117.03 -83.55
N GLY A 39 56.26 -118.04 -83.05
CA GLY A 39 56.51 -119.36 -83.63
C GLY A 39 57.58 -119.24 -84.71
N ASP A 40 58.82 -119.59 -84.40
CA ASP A 40 59.58 -120.52 -85.24
C ASP A 40 60.87 -120.98 -84.53
N ASP A 41 60.99 -122.29 -84.43
CA ASP A 41 62.23 -123.03 -84.26
C ASP A 41 63.06 -122.89 -85.53
N PHE A 42 64.40 -122.83 -85.44
CA PHE A 42 65.22 -123.60 -86.38
C PHE A 42 66.61 -123.85 -85.83
N ALA A 43 66.96 -125.13 -85.89
CA ALA A 43 68.28 -125.68 -85.66
C ALA A 43 69.31 -125.14 -86.66
N SER A 44 70.57 -125.09 -86.25
CA SER A 44 71.69 -125.13 -87.18
C SER A 44 72.89 -125.81 -86.54
N ASP A 45 72.98 -127.09 -86.89
CA ASP A 45 74.23 -127.76 -87.23
C ASP A 45 75.17 -126.88 -88.07
N GLY A 46 76.46 -127.22 -88.03
CA GLY A 46 77.38 -126.87 -89.12
C GLY A 46 78.62 -126.12 -88.66
N SER A 47 79.49 -126.83 -87.95
CA SER A 47 80.89 -126.46 -87.78
C SER A 47 81.62 -126.37 -89.13
N SER A 48 82.05 -125.17 -89.51
CA SER A 48 83.25 -124.86 -90.32
C SER A 48 83.30 -123.33 -90.40
N SER A 49 84.39 -122.62 -90.18
CA SER A 49 85.61 -122.67 -90.98
C SER A 49 86.53 -121.60 -90.40
N ARG A 50 87.79 -121.92 -90.08
CA ARG A 50 88.58 -121.09 -89.15
C ARG A 50 89.00 -119.72 -89.71
N ASP A 51 88.91 -119.47 -91.02
CA ASP A 51 89.47 -118.24 -91.62
C ASP A 51 88.45 -117.23 -92.20
N ASP A 52 87.13 -117.50 -92.21
CA ASP A 52 86.10 -116.56 -92.76
C ASP A 52 85.39 -115.65 -91.71
N VAL A 53 85.53 -115.94 -90.42
CA VAL A 53 84.80 -115.25 -89.32
C VAL A 53 85.26 -113.79 -89.14
N SER A 54 86.55 -113.50 -89.34
CA SER A 54 87.11 -112.16 -89.06
C SER A 54 86.56 -111.06 -89.96
N SER A 55 86.35 -111.35 -91.25
CA SER A 55 85.85 -110.38 -92.23
C SER A 55 84.40 -109.97 -91.99
N GLN A 56 83.59 -110.90 -91.49
CA GLN A 56 82.18 -110.66 -91.18
C GLN A 56 82.02 -109.86 -89.88
N ILE A 57 82.91 -110.08 -88.91
CA ILE A 57 82.98 -109.28 -87.67
C ILE A 57 83.31 -107.82 -87.97
N GLN A 58 84.25 -107.55 -88.89
CA GLN A 58 84.65 -106.18 -89.21
C GLN A 58 83.51 -105.36 -89.83
N ARG A 59 82.77 -105.93 -90.78
CA ARG A 59 81.60 -105.25 -91.39
C ARG A 59 80.48 -105.03 -90.39
N ARG A 60 80.22 -106.00 -89.50
CA ARG A 60 79.27 -105.81 -88.39
C ARG A 60 79.72 -104.71 -87.45
N ASN A 61 81.00 -104.63 -87.11
CA ASN A 61 81.54 -103.55 -86.27
C ASN A 61 81.41 -102.17 -86.93
N ASP A 62 81.61 -102.05 -88.24
CA ASP A 62 81.39 -100.77 -88.95
C ASP A 62 79.91 -100.38 -89.01
N GLN A 63 79.01 -101.36 -89.15
CA GLN A 63 77.57 -101.15 -89.11
C GLN A 63 77.09 -100.77 -87.71
N ILE A 64 77.66 -101.40 -86.66
CA ILE A 64 77.44 -101.06 -85.26
C ILE A 64 77.87 -99.61 -85.02
N ARG A 65 79.08 -99.21 -85.44
CA ARG A 65 79.55 -97.82 -85.31
C ARG A 65 78.63 -96.79 -85.99
N LYS A 66 78.06 -97.13 -87.16
CA LYS A 66 77.08 -96.25 -87.84
C LYS A 66 75.75 -96.18 -87.10
N LEU A 67 75.29 -97.28 -86.53
CA LEU A 67 74.07 -97.30 -85.72
C LEU A 67 74.27 -96.57 -84.39
N GLU A 68 75.43 -96.72 -83.75
CA GLU A 68 75.83 -95.98 -82.56
C GLU A 68 75.89 -94.47 -82.83
N ALA A 69 76.46 -94.05 -83.96
CA ALA A 69 76.45 -92.64 -84.37
C ALA A 69 75.03 -92.09 -84.55
N LYS A 70 74.15 -92.82 -85.26
CA LYS A 70 72.73 -92.43 -85.40
C LYS A 70 71.99 -92.43 -84.07
N LEU A 71 72.26 -93.39 -83.19
CA LEU A 71 71.67 -93.45 -81.86
C LEU A 71 72.13 -92.25 -81.02
N SER A 72 73.40 -91.86 -81.16
CA SER A 72 73.95 -90.65 -80.55
C SER A 72 73.29 -89.39 -81.10
N ASP A 73 73.11 -89.26 -82.41
CA ASP A 73 72.39 -88.13 -83.03
C ASP A 73 70.94 -88.05 -82.56
N TYR A 74 70.24 -89.19 -82.44
CA TYR A 74 68.88 -89.23 -81.89
C TYR A 74 68.85 -88.90 -80.39
N ALA A 75 69.83 -89.34 -79.61
CA ALA A 75 69.96 -88.98 -78.20
C ALA A 75 70.22 -87.47 -78.04
N GLU A 76 71.06 -86.88 -78.89
CA GLU A 76 71.31 -85.44 -78.93
C GLU A 76 70.05 -84.66 -79.35
N GLN A 77 69.33 -85.10 -80.38
CA GLN A 77 68.05 -84.51 -80.79
C GLN A 77 67.01 -84.59 -79.68
N PHE A 78 66.92 -85.73 -78.98
CA PHE A 78 66.04 -85.88 -77.82
C PHE A 78 66.43 -84.94 -76.69
N ARG A 79 67.74 -84.81 -76.38
CA ARG A 79 68.23 -83.87 -75.38
C ARG A 79 67.93 -82.41 -75.75
N LEU A 80 68.05 -82.07 -77.04
CA LEU A 80 67.72 -80.74 -77.54
C LEU A 80 66.22 -80.47 -77.45
N MET A 81 65.38 -81.44 -77.83
CA MET A 81 63.92 -81.37 -77.72
C MET A 81 63.45 -81.31 -76.26
N GLN A 82 64.13 -81.99 -75.35
CA GLN A 82 63.86 -81.91 -73.92
C GLN A 82 64.20 -80.51 -73.38
N LYS A 83 65.36 -79.95 -73.77
CA LYS A 83 65.74 -78.58 -73.42
C LYS A 83 64.77 -77.53 -74.00
N THR A 84 64.26 -77.73 -75.21
CA THR A 84 63.26 -76.80 -75.78
C THR A 84 61.92 -76.93 -75.07
N LYS A 85 61.49 -78.15 -74.72
CA LYS A 85 60.31 -78.39 -73.89
C LYS A 85 60.43 -77.70 -72.53
N GLU A 86 61.53 -77.89 -71.80
CA GLU A 86 61.78 -77.26 -70.50
C GLU A 86 61.75 -75.72 -70.60
N LYS A 87 62.36 -75.15 -71.65
CA LYS A 87 62.29 -73.70 -71.88
C LYS A 87 60.87 -73.20 -72.15
N LEU A 88 60.07 -73.97 -72.88
CA LEU A 88 58.67 -73.64 -73.14
C LEU A 88 57.81 -73.78 -71.89
N GLU A 89 58.05 -74.79 -71.05
CA GLU A 89 57.39 -74.95 -69.75
C GLU A 89 57.71 -73.78 -68.82
N ILE A 90 58.98 -73.40 -68.70
CA ILE A 90 59.39 -72.22 -67.91
C ILE A 90 58.79 -70.92 -68.48
N ALA A 91 58.73 -70.77 -69.81
CA ALA A 91 58.12 -69.60 -70.41
C ALA A 91 56.60 -69.55 -70.17
N LEU A 92 55.93 -70.70 -70.20
CA LEU A 92 54.50 -70.83 -69.92
C LEU A 92 54.21 -70.53 -68.45
N GLU A 93 55.00 -71.09 -67.52
CA GLU A 93 54.89 -70.82 -66.08
C GLU A 93 55.12 -69.34 -65.79
N LYS A 94 56.18 -68.73 -66.33
CA LYS A 94 56.41 -67.28 -66.21
C LYS A 94 55.27 -66.45 -66.80
N TYR A 95 54.69 -66.87 -67.91
CA TYR A 95 53.52 -66.19 -68.49
C TYR A 95 52.29 -66.33 -67.60
N GLN A 96 52.03 -67.51 -67.04
CA GLN A 96 50.93 -67.78 -66.11
C GLN A 96 51.11 -66.97 -64.80
N ASP A 97 52.31 -66.97 -64.22
CA ASP A 97 52.65 -66.18 -63.03
C ASP A 97 52.51 -64.68 -63.32
N SER A 98 53.02 -64.21 -64.46
CA SER A 98 52.87 -62.81 -64.87
C SER A 98 51.40 -62.43 -65.08
N SER A 99 50.58 -63.34 -65.60
CA SER A 99 49.15 -63.13 -65.78
C SER A 99 48.40 -63.13 -64.44
N MET A 100 48.73 -64.07 -63.54
CA MET A 100 48.13 -64.16 -62.21
C MET A 100 48.50 -62.94 -61.36
N ARG A 101 49.77 -62.51 -61.41
CA ARG A 101 50.25 -61.31 -60.74
C ARG A 101 49.56 -60.06 -61.24
N LYS A 102 49.41 -59.88 -62.56
CA LYS A 102 48.61 -58.76 -63.12
C LYS A 102 47.17 -58.77 -62.64
N PHE A 103 46.54 -59.95 -62.52
CA PHE A 103 45.17 -60.05 -62.00
C PHE A 103 45.10 -59.74 -60.51
N GLN A 104 46.08 -60.19 -59.73
CA GLN A 104 46.24 -59.85 -58.31
C GLN A 104 46.44 -58.34 -58.13
N ASP A 105 47.36 -57.73 -58.86
CA ASP A 105 47.62 -56.27 -58.83
C ASP A 105 46.35 -55.47 -59.20
N GLN A 106 45.61 -55.92 -60.22
CA GLN A 106 44.32 -55.31 -60.58
C GLN A 106 43.30 -55.45 -59.44
N ASN A 107 43.16 -56.64 -58.84
CA ASN A 107 42.24 -56.85 -57.73
C ASN A 107 42.65 -56.02 -56.49
N GLU A 108 43.93 -55.95 -56.15
CA GLU A 108 44.45 -55.12 -55.05
C GLU A 108 44.20 -53.62 -55.29
N THR A 109 44.42 -53.14 -56.51
CA THR A 109 44.12 -51.75 -56.88
C THR A 109 42.61 -51.46 -56.82
N PHE A 110 41.75 -52.38 -57.27
CA PHE A 110 40.29 -52.24 -57.12
C PHE A 110 39.87 -52.22 -55.65
N GLN A 111 40.42 -53.11 -54.82
CA GLN A 111 40.12 -53.15 -53.39
C GLN A 111 40.61 -51.89 -52.68
N SER A 112 41.81 -51.42 -52.99
CA SER A 112 42.37 -50.16 -52.48
C SER A 112 41.52 -48.96 -52.90
N ASN A 113 41.10 -48.87 -54.16
CA ASN A 113 40.23 -47.80 -54.63
C ASN A 113 38.85 -47.82 -53.97
N ARG A 114 38.27 -49.01 -53.77
CA ARG A 114 37.01 -49.17 -53.04
C ARG A 114 37.15 -48.76 -51.57
N ALA A 115 38.25 -49.13 -50.91
CA ALA A 115 38.54 -48.72 -49.54
C ALA A 115 38.71 -47.20 -49.42
N LYS A 116 39.48 -46.57 -50.32
CA LYS A 116 39.64 -45.11 -50.36
C LYS A 116 38.31 -44.37 -50.56
N MET A 117 37.42 -44.91 -51.39
CA MET A 117 36.09 -44.33 -51.59
C MET A 117 35.23 -44.47 -50.32
N ALA A 118 35.27 -45.63 -49.66
CA ALA A 118 34.56 -45.86 -48.40
C ALA A 118 35.07 -44.94 -47.28
N GLU A 119 36.38 -44.78 -47.15
CA GLU A 119 37.03 -43.87 -46.20
C GLU A 119 36.68 -42.40 -46.52
N GLY A 120 36.69 -42.01 -47.80
CA GLY A 120 36.27 -40.66 -48.21
C GLY A 120 34.81 -40.35 -47.89
N MET A 121 33.91 -41.33 -48.04
CA MET A 121 32.51 -41.19 -47.62
C MET A 121 32.36 -41.13 -46.10
N ALA A 122 33.12 -41.94 -45.35
CA ALA A 122 33.12 -41.91 -43.89
C ALA A 122 33.59 -40.55 -43.35
N LEU A 123 34.71 -40.03 -43.88
CA LEU A 123 35.22 -38.70 -43.52
C LEU A 123 34.24 -37.57 -43.89
N ALA A 124 33.50 -37.70 -44.99
CA ALA A 124 32.48 -36.71 -45.36
C ALA A 124 31.29 -36.72 -44.40
N LEU A 125 30.86 -37.90 -43.92
CA LEU A 125 29.82 -38.02 -42.90
C LEU A 125 30.30 -37.47 -41.55
N GLU A 126 31.51 -37.81 -41.13
CA GLU A 126 32.09 -37.31 -39.88
C GLU A 126 32.21 -35.78 -39.87
N LYS A 127 32.63 -35.17 -40.99
CA LYS A 127 32.62 -33.70 -41.14
C LYS A 127 31.22 -33.11 -41.03
N LYS A 128 30.21 -33.78 -41.58
CA LYS A 128 28.82 -33.32 -41.49
C LYS A 128 28.28 -33.43 -40.07
N ASP A 129 28.60 -34.51 -39.38
CA ASP A 129 28.23 -34.69 -37.98
C ASP A 129 28.90 -33.61 -37.12
N GLN A 130 30.18 -33.29 -37.37
CA GLN A 130 30.87 -32.19 -36.70
C GLN A 130 30.23 -30.82 -36.97
N GLU A 131 29.87 -30.51 -38.23
CA GLU A 131 29.14 -29.28 -38.60
C GLU A 131 27.79 -29.17 -37.86
N TRP A 132 27.07 -30.30 -37.70
CA TRP A 132 25.81 -30.34 -36.99
C TRP A 132 25.98 -30.18 -35.48
N MET A 133 27.01 -30.79 -34.90
CA MET A 133 27.36 -30.62 -33.49
C MET A 133 27.70 -29.17 -33.18
N GLU A 134 28.50 -28.51 -34.02
CA GLU A 134 28.84 -27.09 -33.85
C GLU A 134 27.58 -26.21 -33.93
N LYS A 135 26.70 -26.43 -34.91
CA LYS A 135 25.41 -25.73 -34.99
C LYS A 135 24.54 -25.97 -33.77
N LEU A 136 24.50 -27.19 -33.25
CA LEU A 136 23.75 -27.51 -32.04
C LEU A 136 24.31 -26.76 -30.84
N THR A 137 25.64 -26.69 -30.69
CA THR A 137 26.26 -25.92 -29.59
C THR A 137 25.98 -24.42 -29.68
N ILE A 138 25.98 -23.85 -30.89
CA ILE A 138 25.62 -22.43 -31.10
C ILE A 138 24.15 -22.20 -30.72
N LEU A 139 23.24 -23.07 -31.19
CA LEU A 139 21.82 -22.97 -30.85
C LEU A 139 21.57 -23.15 -29.35
N GLU A 140 22.30 -24.04 -28.68
CA GLU A 140 22.23 -24.22 -27.22
C GLU A 140 22.70 -22.95 -26.49
N GLN A 141 23.79 -22.32 -26.95
CA GLN A 141 24.28 -21.05 -26.41
C GLN A 141 23.27 -19.91 -26.63
N GLU A 142 22.70 -19.79 -27.83
CA GLU A 142 21.66 -18.80 -28.14
C GLU A 142 20.42 -18.99 -27.25
N LYS A 143 19.96 -20.24 -27.10
CA LYS A 143 18.84 -20.58 -26.20
C LYS A 143 19.13 -20.18 -24.76
N LEU A 144 20.32 -20.46 -24.23
CA LEU A 144 20.72 -20.06 -22.88
C LEU A 144 20.79 -18.54 -22.74
N SER A 145 21.32 -17.83 -23.74
CA SER A 145 21.38 -16.36 -23.73
C SER A 145 19.99 -15.71 -23.74
N LEU A 146 19.05 -16.28 -24.51
CA LEU A 146 17.67 -15.81 -24.56
C LEU A 146 16.92 -16.12 -23.26
N ALA A 147 17.16 -17.29 -22.66
CA ALA A 147 16.60 -17.63 -21.35
C ALA A 147 17.08 -16.66 -20.26
N ALA A 148 18.40 -16.39 -20.19
CA ALA A 148 18.95 -15.43 -19.24
C ALA A 148 18.37 -14.02 -19.43
N ARG A 149 18.17 -13.58 -20.68
CA ARG A 149 17.55 -12.28 -20.97
C ARG A 149 16.07 -12.23 -20.57
N LEU A 150 15.37 -13.35 -20.70
CA LEU A 150 13.98 -13.46 -20.25
C LEU A 150 13.92 -13.39 -18.71
N ASP A 151 14.79 -14.13 -18.01
CA ASP A 151 14.88 -14.11 -16.56
C ASP A 151 15.19 -12.70 -16.05
N GLU A 152 16.19 -12.02 -16.63
CA GLU A 152 16.52 -10.63 -16.29
C GLU A 152 15.33 -9.68 -16.50
N MET A 153 14.60 -9.82 -17.61
CA MET A 153 13.40 -9.02 -17.87
C MET A 153 12.29 -9.30 -16.85
N THR A 154 12.11 -10.55 -16.44
CA THR A 154 11.11 -10.92 -15.41
C THR A 154 11.49 -10.37 -14.04
N GLU A 155 12.77 -10.42 -13.68
CA GLU A 155 13.27 -9.87 -12.42
C GLU A 155 13.15 -8.34 -12.39
N GLN A 156 13.50 -7.67 -13.49
CA GLN A 156 13.27 -6.22 -13.64
C GLN A 156 11.79 -5.88 -13.52
N SER A 157 10.91 -6.66 -14.15
CA SER A 157 9.46 -6.46 -14.06
C SER A 157 8.96 -6.62 -12.61
N LEU A 158 9.39 -7.68 -11.92
CA LEU A 158 9.06 -7.92 -10.51
C LEU A 158 9.57 -6.78 -9.62
N GLY A 159 10.80 -6.31 -9.84
CA GLY A 159 11.36 -5.18 -9.12
C GLY A 159 10.63 -3.86 -9.38
N LEU A 160 10.08 -3.65 -10.58
CA LEU A 160 9.22 -2.50 -10.87
C LEU A 160 7.86 -2.61 -10.15
N PHE A 161 7.29 -3.81 -10.04
CA PHE A 161 6.07 -4.04 -9.25
C PHE A 161 6.31 -3.78 -7.77
N GLN A 162 7.38 -4.33 -7.18
CA GLN A 162 7.72 -4.05 -5.77
C GLN A 162 7.89 -2.55 -5.52
N LYS A 163 8.62 -1.84 -6.39
CA LYS A 163 8.76 -0.38 -6.27
C LYS A 163 7.43 0.36 -6.41
N ARG A 164 6.49 -0.18 -7.19
CA ARG A 164 5.14 0.39 -7.33
C ARG A 164 4.36 0.21 -6.03
N ASP A 165 4.41 -0.98 -5.46
CA ASP A 165 3.75 -1.31 -4.19
C ASP A 165 4.33 -0.46 -3.04
N ASP A 166 5.67 -0.34 -2.96
CA ASP A 166 6.36 0.53 -1.99
C ASP A 166 5.93 2.00 -2.15
N LEU A 167 5.77 2.48 -3.38
CA LEU A 167 5.30 3.85 -3.65
C LEU A 167 3.84 4.04 -3.22
N ASP A 168 2.96 3.08 -3.52
CA ASP A 168 1.55 3.14 -3.13
C ASP A 168 1.40 3.09 -1.58
N GLU A 169 2.23 2.31 -0.88
CA GLU A 169 2.31 2.31 0.59
C GLU A 169 2.77 3.67 1.13
N LEU A 170 3.84 4.24 0.56
CA LEU A 170 4.34 5.56 0.93
C LEU A 170 3.30 6.67 0.69
N GLU A 171 2.58 6.63 -0.44
CA GLU A 171 1.46 7.54 -0.72
C GLU A 171 0.34 7.39 0.31
N GLY A 172 0.04 6.15 0.73
CA GLY A 172 -0.90 5.86 1.82
C GLY A 172 -0.49 6.49 3.14
N PHE A 173 0.78 6.35 3.54
CA PHE A 173 1.33 6.99 4.74
C PHE A 173 1.29 8.53 4.63
N GLN A 174 1.64 9.09 3.48
CA GLN A 174 1.59 10.54 3.26
C GLN A 174 0.16 11.07 3.37
N GLN A 175 -0.83 10.37 2.81
CA GLN A 175 -2.24 10.75 2.92
C GLN A 175 -2.74 10.65 4.36
N GLN A 176 -2.31 9.63 5.10
CA GLN A 176 -2.63 9.50 6.53
C GLN A 176 -2.05 10.67 7.34
N GLU A 177 -0.77 11.00 7.14
CA GLU A 177 -0.12 12.13 7.82
C GLU A 177 -0.75 13.47 7.44
N LEU A 178 -1.09 13.67 6.17
CA LEU A 178 -1.80 14.86 5.71
C LEU A 178 -3.20 14.96 6.35
N ALA A 179 -3.92 13.85 6.49
CA ALA A 179 -5.22 13.82 7.17
C ALA A 179 -5.09 14.16 8.66
N LYS A 180 -4.07 13.63 9.35
CA LYS A 180 -3.75 13.97 10.76
C LYS A 180 -3.45 15.47 10.91
N VAL A 181 -2.59 16.02 10.04
CA VAL A 181 -2.25 17.45 10.04
C VAL A 181 -3.49 18.30 9.77
N LYS A 182 -4.33 17.91 8.80
CA LYS A 182 -5.58 18.61 8.49
C LYS A 182 -6.54 18.61 9.68
N HIS A 183 -6.71 17.47 10.36
CA HIS A 183 -7.54 17.39 11.57
C HIS A 183 -6.99 18.28 12.69
N MET A 184 -5.67 18.25 12.93
CA MET A 184 -5.02 19.11 13.91
C MET A 184 -5.22 20.59 13.59
N LEU A 185 -5.06 21.00 12.33
CA LEU A 185 -5.26 22.39 11.90
C LEU A 185 -6.71 22.82 12.06
N LEU A 186 -7.69 22.01 11.62
CA LEU A 186 -9.11 22.31 11.81
C LEU A 186 -9.47 22.46 13.29
N ARG A 187 -8.98 21.56 14.14
CA ARG A 187 -9.21 21.64 15.60
C ARG A 187 -8.59 22.90 16.20
N ARG A 188 -7.41 23.32 15.72
CA ARG A 188 -6.77 24.57 16.16
C ARG A 188 -7.52 25.80 15.67
N GLU A 189 -8.03 25.77 14.44
CA GLU A 189 -8.86 26.84 13.88
C GLU A 189 -10.17 27.01 14.65
N GLU A 190 -10.84 25.90 15.01
CA GLU A 190 -12.03 25.95 15.88
C GLU A 190 -11.71 26.52 17.28
N GLN A 191 -10.58 26.13 17.87
CA GLN A 191 -10.13 26.69 19.16
C GLN A 191 -9.83 28.19 19.06
N LEU A 192 -9.18 28.64 17.99
CA LEU A 192 -8.93 30.06 17.75
C LEU A 192 -10.25 30.82 17.57
N SER A 193 -11.19 30.29 16.80
CA SER A 193 -12.53 30.88 16.64
C SER A 193 -13.29 30.98 17.96
N GLN A 194 -13.18 29.97 18.83
CA GLN A 194 -13.74 30.02 20.19
C GLN A 194 -13.11 31.14 21.01
N ARG A 195 -11.78 31.25 21.01
CA ARG A 195 -11.06 32.29 21.77
C ARG A 195 -11.31 33.69 21.24
N GLU A 196 -11.47 33.85 19.94
CA GLU A 196 -11.88 35.12 19.34
C GLU A 196 -13.29 35.54 19.77
N ARG A 197 -14.24 34.60 19.84
CA ARG A 197 -15.58 34.88 20.36
C ARG A 197 -15.56 35.25 21.83
N GLU A 198 -14.80 34.54 22.66
CA GLU A 198 -14.62 34.87 24.07
C GLU A 198 -13.99 36.26 24.25
N LEU A 199 -12.99 36.60 23.45
CA LEU A 199 -12.36 37.93 23.47
C LEU A 199 -13.32 39.04 23.05
N LYS A 200 -14.16 38.81 22.03
CA LYS A 200 -15.20 39.77 21.62
C LYS A 200 -16.19 40.02 22.75
N LEU A 201 -16.70 38.95 23.37
CA LEU A 201 -17.66 39.04 24.45
C LEU A 201 -17.07 39.77 25.68
N ARG A 202 -15.83 39.43 26.07
CA ARG A 202 -15.11 40.18 27.12
C ARG A 202 -14.84 41.64 26.74
N GLY A 203 -14.63 41.93 25.46
CA GLY A 203 -14.49 43.29 24.95
C GLY A 203 -15.79 44.09 25.11
N GLU A 204 -16.94 43.47 24.83
CA GLU A 204 -18.27 44.05 25.05
C GLU A 204 -18.53 44.30 26.54
N GLU A 205 -18.25 43.31 27.41
CA GLU A 205 -18.34 43.46 28.88
C GLU A 205 -17.45 44.59 29.41
N LEU A 206 -16.23 44.71 28.88
CA LEU A 206 -15.31 45.78 29.28
C LEU A 206 -15.82 47.16 28.82
N ASN A 207 -16.45 47.23 27.65
CA ASN A 207 -17.05 48.46 27.16
C ASN A 207 -18.27 48.87 27.99
N THR A 208 -19.14 47.93 28.37
CA THR A 208 -20.27 48.23 29.27
C THR A 208 -19.78 48.67 30.64
N ALA A 209 -18.76 48.01 31.20
CA ALA A 209 -18.13 48.41 32.45
C ALA A 209 -17.47 49.80 32.37
N ARG A 210 -16.86 50.17 31.24
CA ARG A 210 -16.36 51.54 31.02
C ARG A 210 -17.47 52.56 30.98
N LEU A 211 -18.57 52.25 30.29
CA LEU A 211 -19.71 53.16 30.18
C LEU A 211 -20.35 53.40 31.55
N THR A 212 -20.56 52.34 32.34
CA THR A 212 -21.10 52.47 33.70
C THR A 212 -20.15 53.24 34.61
N LEU A 213 -18.83 53.02 34.50
CA LEU A 213 -17.84 53.80 35.25
C LEU A 213 -17.87 55.29 34.87
N SER A 214 -17.99 55.63 33.58
CA SER A 214 -18.16 57.02 33.14
C SER A 214 -19.42 57.63 33.75
N GLN A 215 -20.55 56.92 33.69
CA GLN A 215 -21.81 57.39 34.25
C GLN A 215 -21.75 57.58 35.77
N THR A 216 -21.02 56.73 36.50
CA THR A 216 -20.84 56.90 37.95
C THR A 216 -19.88 58.03 38.27
N GLN A 217 -18.85 58.26 37.45
CA GLN A 217 -17.99 59.44 37.55
C GLN A 217 -18.80 60.72 37.32
N ASP A 218 -19.64 60.77 36.29
CA ASP A 218 -20.48 61.95 36.01
C ASP A 218 -21.42 62.25 37.20
N LYS A 219 -22.09 61.23 37.75
CA LYS A 219 -22.92 61.37 38.96
C LYS A 219 -22.13 61.83 40.19
N LEU A 220 -20.89 61.37 40.35
CA LEU A 220 -20.02 61.82 41.43
C LEU A 220 -19.64 63.29 41.26
N TYR A 221 -19.42 63.76 40.03
CA TYR A 221 -19.21 65.18 39.74
C TYR A 221 -20.46 66.01 40.06
N GLU A 222 -21.65 65.58 39.62
CA GLU A 222 -22.93 66.25 39.93
C GLU A 222 -23.15 66.35 41.45
N LEU A 223 -22.99 65.25 42.19
CA LEU A 223 -23.10 65.25 43.65
C LEU A 223 -22.02 66.12 44.32
N GLY A 224 -20.83 66.21 43.72
CA GLY A 224 -19.77 67.11 44.16
C GLY A 224 -20.17 68.58 44.04
N GLU A 225 -20.75 68.97 42.90
CA GLU A 225 -21.27 70.34 42.69
C GLU A 225 -22.42 70.66 43.65
N GLU A 226 -23.37 69.73 43.83
CA GLU A 226 -24.47 69.89 44.80
C GLU A 226 -23.94 70.07 46.23
N HIS A 227 -22.90 69.31 46.60
CA HIS A 227 -22.26 69.44 47.90
C HIS A 227 -21.56 70.79 48.07
N GLU A 228 -20.83 71.27 47.06
CA GLU A 228 -20.21 72.60 47.07
C GLU A 228 -21.26 73.72 47.20
N GLU A 229 -22.36 73.63 46.45
CA GLU A 229 -23.48 74.58 46.52
C GLU A 229 -24.09 74.59 47.93
N MET A 230 -24.33 73.40 48.51
CA MET A 230 -24.81 73.25 49.87
C MET A 230 -23.84 73.88 50.89
N CYS A 231 -22.53 73.68 50.72
CA CYS A 231 -21.50 74.30 51.56
C CYS A 231 -21.51 75.83 51.45
N ARG A 232 -21.70 76.39 50.24
CA ARG A 232 -21.84 77.85 50.05
C ARG A 232 -23.06 78.39 50.77
N ILE A 233 -24.23 77.77 50.59
CA ILE A 233 -25.47 78.16 51.26
C ILE A 233 -25.32 78.09 52.78
N ASN A 234 -24.75 77.00 53.31
CA ASN A 234 -24.57 76.83 54.74
C ASN A 234 -23.61 77.88 55.32
N SER A 235 -22.53 78.22 54.61
CA SER A 235 -21.62 79.31 54.99
C SER A 235 -22.34 80.67 55.01
N GLN A 236 -23.22 80.93 54.04
CA GLN A 236 -24.01 82.16 53.97
C GLN A 236 -25.05 82.25 55.09
N LEU A 237 -25.77 81.15 55.37
CA LEU A 237 -26.70 81.06 56.50
C LEU A 237 -25.98 81.25 57.84
N GLN A 238 -24.77 80.71 57.97
CA GLN A 238 -23.96 80.87 59.17
C GLN A 238 -23.52 82.34 59.35
N ALA A 239 -23.12 83.02 58.27
CA ALA A 239 -22.84 84.46 58.30
C ALA A 239 -24.07 85.29 58.70
N GLN A 240 -25.25 85.00 58.13
CA GLN A 240 -26.51 85.66 58.49
C GLN A 240 -26.88 85.42 59.95
N ARG A 241 -26.71 84.19 60.46
CA ARG A 241 -26.93 83.87 61.86
C ARG A 241 -26.02 84.71 62.76
N ASP A 242 -24.75 84.82 62.42
CA ASP A 242 -23.78 85.58 63.22
C ASP A 242 -24.07 87.09 63.17
N GLU A 243 -24.51 87.63 62.04
CA GLU A 243 -24.98 89.02 61.91
C GLU A 243 -26.21 89.29 62.78
N LEU A 244 -27.25 88.45 62.70
CA LEU A 244 -28.44 88.55 63.55
C LEU A 244 -28.10 88.41 65.04
N LEU A 245 -27.12 87.57 65.38
CA LEU A 245 -26.65 87.41 66.75
C LEU A 245 -25.93 88.68 67.23
N ASN A 246 -25.13 89.32 66.38
CA ASN A 246 -24.54 90.63 66.68
C ASN A 246 -25.62 91.71 66.87
N GLU A 247 -26.60 91.81 65.97
CA GLU A 247 -27.72 92.75 66.11
C GLU A 247 -28.52 92.52 67.40
N ARG A 248 -28.77 91.25 67.75
CA ARG A 248 -29.38 90.88 69.03
C ARG A 248 -28.54 91.40 70.20
N THR A 249 -27.22 91.16 70.20
CA THR A 249 -26.35 91.66 71.27
C THR A 249 -26.31 93.19 71.33
N ASP A 250 -26.40 93.89 70.19
CA ASP A 250 -26.48 95.35 70.13
C ASP A 250 -27.80 95.86 70.70
N ALA A 251 -28.92 95.21 70.35
CA ALA A 251 -30.22 95.51 70.91
C ALA A 251 -30.25 95.28 72.43
N GLU A 252 -29.70 94.16 72.90
CA GLU A 252 -29.53 93.89 74.34
C GLU A 252 -28.69 94.98 75.02
N ARG A 253 -27.57 95.40 74.41
CA ARG A 253 -26.75 96.52 74.93
C ARG A 253 -27.54 97.84 75.00
N ARG A 254 -28.38 98.13 73.99
CA ARG A 254 -29.24 99.33 73.97
C ARG A 254 -30.33 99.26 75.05
N VAL A 255 -30.96 98.10 75.23
CA VAL A 255 -31.94 97.87 76.31
C VAL A 255 -31.28 98.15 77.66
N VAL A 256 -30.11 97.57 77.93
CA VAL A 256 -29.37 97.84 79.18
C VAL A 256 -29.02 99.33 79.34
N ALA A 257 -28.68 100.04 78.26
CA ALA A 257 -28.43 101.48 78.31
C ALA A 257 -29.70 102.30 78.61
N LEU A 258 -30.84 101.91 78.03
CA LEU A 258 -32.15 102.52 78.31
C LEU A 258 -32.59 102.25 79.74
N GLU A 259 -32.42 101.04 80.25
CA GLU A 259 -32.68 100.68 81.66
C GLU A 259 -31.85 101.55 82.62
N ARG A 260 -30.56 101.78 82.32
CA ARG A 260 -29.74 102.70 83.13
C ARG A 260 -30.28 104.14 83.11
N ARG A 261 -30.71 104.62 81.95
CA ARG A 261 -31.27 105.97 81.81
C ARG A 261 -32.63 106.09 82.50
N GLU A 262 -33.46 105.04 82.45
CA GLU A 262 -34.69 104.95 83.22
C GLU A 262 -34.39 105.05 84.73
N GLN A 263 -33.40 104.29 85.23
CA GLN A 263 -32.98 104.37 86.63
C GLN A 263 -32.47 105.77 87.01
N GLU A 264 -31.74 106.46 86.12
CA GLU A 264 -31.32 107.85 86.31
C GLU A 264 -32.52 108.81 86.39
N LEU A 265 -33.48 108.67 85.48
CA LEU A 265 -34.71 109.47 85.50
C LEU A 265 -35.55 109.19 86.74
N GLN A 266 -35.68 107.93 87.16
CA GLN A 266 -36.34 107.57 88.41
C GLN A 266 -35.65 108.23 89.62
N ARG A 267 -34.31 108.23 89.66
CA ARG A 267 -33.54 108.97 90.69
C ARG A 267 -33.82 110.47 90.66
N LEU A 268 -33.87 111.09 89.48
CA LEU A 268 -34.22 112.50 89.34
C LEU A 268 -35.66 112.81 89.77
N ILE A 269 -36.64 111.97 89.40
CA ILE A 269 -38.03 112.10 89.85
C ILE A 269 -38.11 111.98 91.36
N GLN A 270 -37.39 111.02 91.96
CA GLN A 270 -37.31 110.86 93.41
C GLN A 270 -36.75 112.13 94.07
N GLN A 271 -35.66 112.68 93.53
CA GLN A 271 -35.06 113.93 94.02
C GLN A 271 -36.00 115.12 93.89
N VAL A 272 -36.69 115.29 92.75
CA VAL A 272 -37.69 116.36 92.57
C VAL A 272 -38.86 116.17 93.51
N SER A 273 -39.30 114.94 93.76
CA SER A 273 -40.37 114.62 94.71
C SER A 273 -39.95 114.98 96.13
N GLU A 274 -38.72 114.68 96.53
CA GLU A 274 -38.15 115.10 97.82
C GLU A 274 -38.05 116.62 97.93
N ASP A 275 -37.60 117.31 96.88
CA ASP A 275 -37.52 118.77 96.86
C ASP A 275 -38.92 119.41 96.90
N PHE A 276 -39.91 118.82 96.22
CA PHE A 276 -41.30 119.26 96.29
C PHE A 276 -41.89 119.04 97.69
N GLN A 277 -41.59 117.90 98.34
CA GLN A 277 -41.95 117.68 99.74
C GLN A 277 -41.31 118.72 100.65
N LYS A 278 -40.02 119.04 100.46
CA LYS A 278 -39.36 120.14 101.19
C LYS A 278 -40.08 121.45 100.96
N VAL A 279 -40.38 121.84 99.71
CA VAL A 279 -41.14 123.06 99.40
C VAL A 279 -42.54 123.04 100.03
N SER A 280 -43.21 121.89 100.04
CA SER A 280 -44.50 121.71 100.71
C SER A 280 -44.36 121.90 102.24
N THR A 281 -43.29 121.41 102.86
CA THR A 281 -43.00 121.70 104.27
C THR A 281 -42.66 123.18 104.51
N TRP A 282 -41.94 123.84 103.58
CA TRP A 282 -41.72 125.29 103.62
C TRP A 282 -43.03 126.07 103.42
N GLN A 283 -43.96 125.59 102.59
CA GLN A 283 -45.30 126.16 102.42
C GLN A 283 -46.16 125.95 103.67
N LEU A 284 -46.10 124.78 104.33
CA LEU A 284 -46.73 124.56 105.64
C LEU A 284 -46.13 125.45 106.73
N ALA A 285 -44.81 125.67 106.73
CA ALA A 285 -44.14 126.61 107.62
C ALA A 285 -44.54 128.07 107.31
N ALA A 286 -44.70 128.43 106.03
CA ALA A 286 -45.19 129.75 105.61
C ALA A 286 -46.68 129.96 105.95
N HIS A 287 -47.50 128.91 105.89
CA HIS A 287 -48.89 128.91 106.37
C HIS A 287 -48.96 129.00 107.91
N GLN A 288 -48.00 128.45 108.65
CA GLN A 288 -47.87 128.66 110.10
C GLN A 288 -47.54 130.14 110.47
N TYR A 289 -46.79 130.86 109.63
CA TYR A 289 -46.52 132.30 109.83
C TYR A 289 -47.60 133.25 109.27
N ARG A 290 -48.52 132.76 108.42
CA ARG A 290 -49.70 133.49 107.93
C ARG A 290 -51.01 133.07 108.62
N GLY A 291 -50.92 132.34 109.74
CA GLY A 291 -52.07 131.80 110.49
C GLY A 291 -52.56 132.63 111.68
N LEU A 292 -51.94 133.77 111.98
CA LEU A 292 -52.27 134.60 113.17
C LEU A 292 -52.97 135.93 112.86
N SER A 293 -53.42 136.16 111.62
CA SER A 293 -54.14 137.39 111.26
C SER A 293 -55.12 137.20 110.10
N GLU A 294 -56.22 136.47 110.33
CA GLU A 294 -57.57 136.90 109.93
C GLU A 294 -58.63 135.80 110.17
N ALA A 295 -59.43 136.04 111.21
CA ALA A 295 -60.69 135.36 111.48
C ALA A 295 -61.86 136.18 110.90
N LYS A 296 -62.89 135.44 110.42
CA LYS A 296 -64.25 135.85 109.99
C LYS A 296 -64.44 136.41 108.56
N ARG A 297 -64.92 135.54 107.64
CA ARG A 297 -66.10 135.81 106.78
C ARG A 297 -66.67 134.54 106.05
N LEU A 298 -67.92 134.17 106.37
CA LEU A 298 -69.03 133.57 105.56
C LEU A 298 -68.77 132.26 104.74
N THR A 299 -69.34 131.09 105.06
CA THR A 299 -70.70 130.49 104.89
C THR A 299 -71.05 129.84 103.53
N PHE A 300 -71.35 128.53 103.62
CA PHE A 300 -72.37 127.68 102.94
C PHE A 300 -72.23 127.16 101.49
N GLY A 301 -72.52 125.85 101.34
CA GLY A 301 -73.31 125.34 100.19
C GLY A 301 -73.08 123.89 99.69
N ASN A 302 -73.70 122.88 100.33
CA ASN A 302 -74.36 121.63 99.83
C ASN A 302 -73.73 120.74 98.71
N ARG A 303 -73.95 119.41 98.59
CA ARG A 303 -75.20 118.64 98.77
C ARG A 303 -74.94 117.11 98.81
N VAL A 304 -75.72 116.43 99.66
CA VAL A 304 -75.95 114.96 99.75
C VAL A 304 -77.13 114.58 98.86
N ALA A 305 -77.11 113.43 98.18
CA ALA A 305 -78.31 112.80 97.61
C ALA A 305 -78.11 111.30 97.27
N VAL A 306 -79.20 110.55 97.37
CA VAL A 306 -79.50 109.24 96.76
C VAL A 306 -79.17 107.98 97.59
N THR A 307 -79.95 107.72 98.65
CA THR A 307 -80.40 106.35 99.06
C THR A 307 -81.71 106.39 99.89
N GLU A 308 -82.65 107.29 99.57
CA GLU A 308 -83.99 107.36 100.21
C GLU A 308 -85.15 106.94 99.26
N GLU A 309 -84.89 106.80 97.96
CA GLU A 309 -85.93 106.67 96.93
C GLU A 309 -86.48 105.25 96.66
N GLU A 310 -85.92 104.20 97.28
CA GLU A 310 -86.39 102.81 97.10
C GLU A 310 -87.14 102.25 98.32
N ARG A 311 -87.04 102.90 99.48
CA ARG A 311 -87.79 102.53 100.70
C ARG A 311 -89.16 103.22 100.79
N GLU A 312 -89.36 104.35 100.13
CA GLU A 312 -90.67 105.03 100.04
C GLU A 312 -91.60 104.39 99.00
N ARG A 313 -91.06 103.73 97.95
CA ARG A 313 -91.84 103.07 96.90
C ARG A 313 -92.62 101.83 97.36
N VAL A 314 -92.10 101.05 98.32
CA VAL A 314 -92.76 99.83 98.83
C VAL A 314 -93.75 100.12 99.98
N MET A 315 -93.61 101.26 100.68
CA MET A 315 -94.62 101.70 101.66
C MET A 315 -95.87 102.30 101.00
N ALA A 316 -95.74 102.91 99.81
CA ALA A 316 -96.87 103.45 99.04
C ALA A 316 -97.84 102.36 98.53
N ASP A 317 -97.32 101.23 98.02
CA ASP A 317 -98.13 100.15 97.42
C ASP A 317 -98.98 99.34 98.42
N LEU A 318 -98.61 99.35 99.71
CA LEU A 318 -99.40 98.73 100.79
C LEU A 318 -100.37 99.71 101.46
N GLN A 319 -100.06 101.03 101.45
CA GLN A 319 -100.96 102.08 101.93
C GLN A 319 -102.13 102.36 100.95
N GLU A 320 -101.93 102.20 99.64
CA GLU A 320 -103.00 102.37 98.63
C GLU A 320 -104.05 101.24 98.68
N LYS A 321 -103.64 99.99 98.98
CA LYS A 321 -104.57 98.86 99.16
C LYS A 321 -105.37 98.91 100.47
N ALA A 322 -104.83 99.51 101.53
CA ALA A 322 -105.56 99.77 102.77
C ALA A 322 -106.58 100.91 102.62
N ALA A 323 -106.19 102.01 101.95
CA ALA A 323 -107.06 103.15 101.68
C ALA A 323 -108.20 102.85 100.67
N SER A 324 -108.01 101.86 99.79
CA SER A 324 -109.00 101.38 98.82
C SER A 324 -110.10 100.51 99.48
N LEU A 325 -109.77 99.70 100.48
CA LEU A 325 -110.74 98.84 101.17
C LEU A 325 -111.55 99.59 102.25
N GLU A 326 -110.98 100.60 102.91
CA GLU A 326 -111.71 101.47 103.84
C GLU A 326 -112.73 102.37 103.11
N ARG A 327 -112.41 102.86 101.89
CA ARG A 327 -113.36 103.65 101.09
C ARG A 327 -114.54 102.85 100.53
N ARG A 328 -114.48 101.51 100.47
CA ARG A 328 -115.59 100.65 100.00
C ARG A 328 -116.66 100.35 101.06
N LEU A 329 -116.42 100.64 102.35
CA LEU A 329 -117.34 100.30 103.43
C LEU A 329 -118.26 101.47 103.87
N GLU A 330 -117.94 102.72 103.53
CA GLU A 330 -118.64 103.91 104.05
C GLU A 330 -119.31 104.81 102.99
N ALA A 331 -119.29 104.47 101.70
CA ALA A 331 -119.97 105.26 100.67
C ALA A 331 -120.82 104.39 99.75
N ASN A 332 -122.11 104.71 99.67
CA ASN A 332 -122.99 104.22 98.61
C ASN A 332 -122.55 104.85 97.28
N PHE A 333 -121.74 104.12 96.50
CA PHE A 333 -121.25 104.57 95.20
C PHE A 333 -122.29 104.41 94.09
N SER A 334 -122.21 105.29 93.10
CA SER A 334 -123.02 105.23 91.88
C SER A 334 -122.40 104.29 90.84
N LEU A 335 -123.21 103.72 89.94
CA LEU A 335 -122.80 102.71 88.94
C LEU A 335 -121.60 103.14 88.07
N ASP A 336 -121.45 104.45 87.83
CA ASP A 336 -120.37 105.02 87.01
C ASP A 336 -118.98 104.88 87.67
N GLU A 337 -118.91 104.97 89.00
CA GLU A 337 -117.63 104.90 89.72
C GLU A 337 -117.05 103.47 89.71
N HIS A 338 -117.91 102.45 89.78
CA HIS A 338 -117.48 101.05 89.65
C HIS A 338 -116.93 100.72 88.26
N LEU A 339 -117.50 101.30 87.20
CA LEU A 339 -117.04 101.06 85.83
C LEU A 339 -115.65 101.69 85.61
N GLN A 340 -115.41 102.85 86.21
CA GLN A 340 -114.14 103.56 86.09
C GLN A 340 -112.99 102.88 86.85
N GLU A 341 -113.26 102.28 88.00
CA GLU A 341 -112.28 101.47 88.73
C GLU A 341 -111.91 100.18 87.96
N LEU A 342 -112.90 99.49 87.38
CA LEU A 342 -112.69 98.31 86.55
C LEU A 342 -111.91 98.61 85.27
N LEU A 343 -112.15 99.77 84.65
CA LEU A 343 -111.38 100.21 83.48
C LEU A 343 -109.92 100.52 83.83
N LYS A 344 -109.65 101.08 85.02
CA LYS A 344 -108.29 101.29 85.51
C LYS A 344 -107.57 99.96 85.78
N GLU A 345 -108.24 99.01 86.44
CA GLU A 345 -107.66 97.68 86.71
C GLU A 345 -107.41 96.90 85.42
N LYS A 346 -108.32 96.99 84.45
CA LYS A 346 -108.11 96.44 83.11
C LYS A 346 -106.87 97.05 82.44
N SER A 347 -106.71 98.38 82.50
CA SER A 347 -105.56 99.05 81.89
C SER A 347 -104.22 98.67 82.53
N SER A 348 -104.19 98.46 83.86
CA SER A 348 -102.97 98.06 84.56
C SER A 348 -102.60 96.59 84.30
N LEU A 349 -103.60 95.71 84.19
CA LEU A 349 -103.39 94.33 83.78
C LEU A 349 -102.96 94.22 82.31
N GLU A 350 -103.52 95.04 81.42
CA GLU A 350 -103.09 95.13 80.02
C GLU A 350 -101.63 95.59 79.92
N GLN A 351 -101.22 96.59 80.70
CA GLN A 351 -99.83 97.05 80.72
C GLN A 351 -98.86 95.99 81.27
N ARG A 352 -99.26 95.26 82.32
CA ARG A 352 -98.46 94.14 82.86
C ARG A 352 -98.34 92.97 81.89
N LEU A 353 -99.41 92.65 81.17
CA LEU A 353 -99.38 91.61 80.13
C LEU A 353 -98.47 92.03 78.97
N GLU A 354 -98.51 93.30 78.58
CA GLU A 354 -97.65 93.84 77.53
C GLU A 354 -96.17 93.86 77.96
N GLY A 355 -95.89 94.16 79.22
CA GLY A 355 -94.54 94.02 79.81
C GLY A 355 -94.02 92.58 79.79
N ALA A 356 -94.82 91.63 80.26
CA ALA A 356 -94.46 90.20 80.24
C ALA A 356 -94.29 89.66 78.80
N ARG A 357 -95.08 90.17 77.84
CA ARG A 357 -94.89 89.87 76.41
C ARG A 357 -93.59 90.44 75.89
N GLY A 358 -93.21 91.66 76.27
CA GLY A 358 -91.94 92.29 75.91
C GLY A 358 -90.74 91.47 76.38
N GLU A 359 -90.72 91.07 77.65
CA GLU A 359 -89.66 90.24 78.25
C GLU A 359 -89.55 88.87 77.57
N LEU A 360 -90.67 88.19 77.33
CA LEU A 360 -90.69 86.91 76.61
C LEU A 360 -90.19 87.04 75.18
N LEU A 361 -90.48 88.17 74.51
CA LEU A 361 -90.05 88.41 73.14
C LEU A 361 -88.55 88.69 73.09
N GLU A 362 -88.03 89.45 74.05
CA GLU A 362 -86.59 89.69 74.22
C GLU A 362 -85.84 88.39 74.51
N GLU A 363 -86.33 87.57 75.45
CA GLU A 363 -85.73 86.27 75.76
C GLU A 363 -85.77 85.32 74.57
N ARG A 364 -86.89 85.29 73.81
CA ARG A 364 -86.99 84.53 72.55
C ARG A 364 -85.95 85.02 71.53
N THR A 365 -85.76 86.33 71.38
CA THR A 365 -84.75 86.86 70.44
C THR A 365 -83.32 86.53 70.87
N ASN A 366 -83.04 86.58 72.18
CA ASN A 366 -81.74 86.18 72.73
C ASN A 366 -81.49 84.68 72.54
N HIS A 367 -82.50 83.83 72.75
CA HIS A 367 -82.40 82.40 72.48
C HIS A 367 -82.19 82.12 70.98
N THR A 368 -82.92 82.83 70.11
CA THR A 368 -82.80 82.66 68.66
C THR A 368 -81.40 83.03 68.19
N THR A 369 -80.86 84.16 68.64
CA THR A 369 -79.49 84.60 68.29
C THR A 369 -78.41 83.66 68.83
N ALA A 370 -78.58 83.12 70.04
CA ALA A 370 -77.68 82.11 70.60
C ALA A 370 -77.70 80.81 69.78
N VAL A 371 -78.88 80.32 69.39
CA VAL A 371 -79.04 79.13 68.53
C VAL A 371 -78.42 79.38 67.15
N THR A 372 -78.69 80.53 66.51
CA THR A 372 -78.07 80.87 65.22
C THR A 372 -76.54 80.96 65.33
N SER A 373 -75.99 81.46 66.44
CA SER A 373 -74.54 81.50 66.70
C SER A 373 -73.95 80.09 66.87
N LEU A 374 -74.62 79.20 67.62
CA LEU A 374 -74.19 77.81 67.78
C LEU A 374 -74.27 77.03 66.46
N GLU A 375 -75.34 77.20 65.68
CA GLU A 375 -75.48 76.64 64.34
C GLU A 375 -74.39 77.16 63.38
N ALA A 376 -74.07 78.45 63.46
CA ALA A 376 -72.98 79.07 62.70
C ALA A 376 -71.60 78.54 63.11
N GLN A 377 -71.40 78.09 64.36
CA GLN A 377 -70.16 77.46 64.81
C GLN A 377 -70.07 75.95 64.51
N VAL A 378 -71.19 75.23 64.52
CA VAL A 378 -71.23 73.77 64.28
C VAL A 378 -71.07 73.44 62.79
N ASN A 379 -71.68 74.21 61.90
CA ASN A 379 -71.60 73.99 60.45
C ASN A 379 -70.16 73.96 59.89
N PRO A 380 -69.27 74.93 60.17
CA PRO A 380 -67.89 74.89 59.70
C PRO A 380 -67.13 73.72 60.31
N LYS A 381 -67.29 73.42 61.60
CA LYS A 381 -66.65 72.25 62.25
C LYS A 381 -67.11 70.93 61.64
N SER A 382 -68.39 70.78 61.35
CA SER A 382 -68.96 69.60 60.67
C SER A 382 -68.39 69.44 59.25
N ARG A 383 -68.28 70.55 58.49
CA ARG A 383 -67.63 70.55 57.17
C ARG A 383 -66.15 70.19 57.24
N THR A 384 -65.40 70.75 58.21
CA THR A 384 -63.98 70.45 58.42
C THR A 384 -63.79 68.97 58.79
N LEU A 385 -64.66 68.41 59.64
CA LEU A 385 -64.60 67.01 60.03
C LEU A 385 -64.91 66.06 58.86
N MET A 386 -65.88 66.42 58.01
CA MET A 386 -66.20 65.70 56.77
C MET A 386 -65.05 65.77 55.74
N LEU A 387 -64.40 66.93 55.61
CA LEU A 387 -63.21 67.10 54.77
C LEU A 387 -62.03 66.27 55.28
N LEU A 388 -61.74 66.31 56.58
CA LEU A 388 -60.67 65.53 57.20
C LEU A 388 -60.88 64.01 57.07
N THR A 389 -62.11 63.53 57.27
CA THR A 389 -62.46 62.10 57.05
C THR A 389 -62.37 61.70 55.57
N SER A 390 -62.76 62.57 54.65
CA SER A 390 -62.60 62.30 53.21
C SER A 390 -61.12 62.30 52.80
N ILE A 391 -60.33 63.26 53.26
CA ILE A 391 -58.88 63.35 52.99
C ILE A 391 -58.15 62.13 53.56
N THR A 392 -58.45 61.71 54.79
CA THR A 392 -57.83 60.51 55.39
C THR A 392 -58.21 59.24 54.65
N PHE A 393 -59.46 59.09 54.21
CA PHE A 393 -59.90 57.95 53.41
C PHE A 393 -59.19 57.90 52.05
N VAL A 394 -59.11 59.03 51.35
CA VAL A 394 -58.36 59.14 50.08
C VAL A 394 -56.88 58.84 50.27
N CYS A 395 -56.26 59.38 51.33
CA CYS A 395 -54.86 59.13 51.65
C CYS A 395 -54.60 57.63 51.93
N HIS A 396 -55.50 56.96 52.65
CA HIS A 396 -55.40 55.53 52.91
C HIS A 396 -55.53 54.68 51.63
N ILE A 397 -56.47 55.02 50.74
CA ILE A 397 -56.60 54.37 49.43
C ILE A 397 -55.34 54.58 48.59
N CYS A 398 -54.81 55.80 48.53
CA CYS A 398 -53.57 56.09 47.82
C CYS A 398 -52.38 55.30 48.37
N LEU A 399 -52.28 55.15 49.70
CA LEU A 399 -51.21 54.39 50.35
C LEU A 399 -51.30 52.89 50.00
N LEU A 400 -52.50 52.30 50.12
CA LEU A 400 -52.75 50.90 49.76
C LEU A 400 -52.50 50.64 48.28
N GLN A 401 -52.87 51.59 47.41
CA GLN A 401 -52.63 51.49 45.98
C GLN A 401 -51.14 51.57 45.66
N ALA A 402 -50.37 52.44 46.32
CA ALA A 402 -48.92 52.51 46.17
C ALA A 402 -48.24 51.22 46.67
N GLU A 403 -48.67 50.67 47.80
CA GLU A 403 -48.16 49.40 48.34
C GLU A 403 -48.46 48.22 47.41
N LEU A 404 -49.67 48.18 46.83
CA LEU A 404 -50.04 47.16 45.84
C LEU A 404 -49.19 47.25 44.57
N ILE A 405 -48.97 48.47 44.05
CA ILE A 405 -48.12 48.69 42.88
C ILE A 405 -46.68 48.27 43.18
N SER A 406 -46.13 48.64 44.35
CA SER A 406 -44.80 48.23 44.78
C SER A 406 -44.66 46.70 44.93
N ARG A 407 -45.68 46.03 45.50
CA ARG A 407 -45.71 44.56 45.55
C ARG A 407 -45.79 43.94 44.16
N GLN A 408 -46.55 44.53 43.26
CA GLN A 408 -46.67 44.05 41.89
C GLN A 408 -45.36 44.22 41.12
N THR A 409 -44.62 45.32 41.30
CA THR A 409 -43.32 45.52 40.65
C THR A 409 -42.30 44.50 41.16
N VAL A 410 -42.22 44.29 42.48
CA VAL A 410 -41.32 43.29 43.07
C VAL A 410 -41.68 41.87 42.60
N SER A 411 -42.96 41.53 42.52
CA SER A 411 -43.45 40.26 41.96
C SER A 411 -42.97 40.04 40.52
N VAL A 412 -43.06 41.07 39.66
CA VAL A 412 -42.62 41.00 38.27
C VAL A 412 -41.10 40.85 38.18
N GLU A 413 -40.35 41.56 39.02
CA GLU A 413 -38.88 41.42 39.09
C GLU A 413 -38.45 40.03 39.54
N ILE A 414 -39.11 39.47 40.56
CA ILE A 414 -38.88 38.09 40.99
C ILE A 414 -39.18 37.10 39.85
N ALA A 415 -40.31 37.28 39.14
CA ALA A 415 -40.66 36.42 38.01
C ALA A 415 -39.63 36.50 36.87
N LYS A 416 -39.11 37.69 36.57
CA LYS A 416 -38.03 37.88 35.58
C LYS A 416 -36.73 37.21 36.01
N ALA A 417 -36.32 37.37 37.28
CA ALA A 417 -35.12 36.72 37.81
C ALA A 417 -35.25 35.18 37.81
N LEU A 418 -36.44 34.65 38.11
CA LEU A 418 -36.72 33.23 38.00
C LEU A 418 -36.66 32.73 36.54
N GLU A 419 -37.14 33.52 35.59
CA GLU A 419 -37.06 33.16 34.17
C GLU A 419 -35.63 33.22 33.63
N GLU A 420 -34.82 34.21 34.04
CA GLU A 420 -33.39 34.28 33.70
C GLU A 420 -32.61 33.10 34.28
N THR A 421 -32.82 32.77 35.56
CA THR A 421 -32.19 31.60 36.17
C THR A 421 -32.63 30.28 35.54
N ARG A 422 -33.89 30.20 35.08
CA ARG A 422 -34.38 29.07 34.29
C ARG A 422 -33.65 28.94 32.95
N LYS A 423 -33.50 30.04 32.20
CA LYS A 423 -32.76 30.05 30.92
C LYS A 423 -31.30 29.65 31.11
N GLN A 424 -30.62 30.21 32.11
CA GLN A 424 -29.24 29.84 32.44
C GLN A 424 -29.11 28.34 32.76
N ARG A 425 -30.07 27.77 33.50
CA ARG A 425 -30.10 26.32 33.76
C ARG A 425 -30.26 25.52 32.47
N GLU A 426 -31.16 25.91 31.58
CA GLU A 426 -31.38 25.23 30.30
C GLU A 426 -30.14 25.30 29.40
N GLU A 427 -29.45 26.44 29.35
CA GLU A 427 -28.18 26.63 28.63
C GLU A 427 -27.07 25.75 29.19
N LEU A 428 -26.89 25.74 30.51
CA LEU A 428 -25.92 24.86 31.17
C LEU A 428 -26.26 23.38 30.94
N GLN A 429 -27.54 23.01 30.97
CA GLN A 429 -27.98 21.64 30.68
C GLN A 429 -27.69 21.24 29.24
N GLN A 430 -27.88 22.14 28.26
CA GLN A 430 -27.46 21.90 26.87
C GLN A 430 -25.95 21.79 26.73
N GLN A 431 -25.18 22.62 27.46
CA GLN A 431 -23.72 22.56 27.43
C GLN A 431 -23.21 21.25 28.03
N VAL A 432 -23.78 20.80 29.15
CA VAL A 432 -23.49 19.49 29.73
C VAL A 432 -23.85 18.37 28.74
N GLY A 433 -25.01 18.42 28.09
CA GLY A 433 -25.39 17.44 27.07
C GLY A 433 -24.38 17.33 25.93
N LYS A 434 -23.95 18.48 25.37
CA LYS A 434 -22.92 18.52 24.32
C LYS A 434 -21.57 17.97 24.80
N MET A 435 -21.17 18.28 26.03
CA MET A 435 -19.94 17.76 26.62
C MET A 435 -20.02 16.24 26.82
N THR A 436 -21.15 15.72 27.31
CA THR A 436 -21.39 14.29 27.46
C THR A 436 -21.35 13.56 26.11
N GLU A 437 -22.01 14.07 25.08
CA GLU A 437 -21.94 13.49 23.73
C GLU A 437 -20.50 13.49 23.17
N SER A 438 -19.73 14.54 23.43
CA SER A 438 -18.33 14.61 23.01
C SER A 438 -17.44 13.62 23.77
N LEU A 439 -17.74 13.39 25.06
CA LEU A 439 -17.06 12.42 25.90
C LEU A 439 -17.36 10.99 25.43
N GLU A 440 -18.62 10.66 25.17
CA GLU A 440 -19.02 9.35 24.64
C GLU A 440 -18.35 9.04 23.30
N LYS A 441 -18.27 10.03 22.39
CA LYS A 441 -17.54 9.88 21.12
C LYS A 441 -16.04 9.62 21.34
N ALA A 442 -15.43 10.34 22.28
CA ALA A 442 -14.01 10.12 22.62
C ALA A 442 -13.78 8.74 23.25
N GLU A 443 -14.68 8.28 24.12
CA GLU A 443 -14.62 6.94 24.73
C GLU A 443 -14.78 5.83 23.68
N GLN A 444 -15.69 6.01 22.72
CA GLN A 444 -15.85 5.09 21.57
C GLN A 444 -14.58 5.05 20.70
N GLU A 445 -13.96 6.20 20.44
CA GLU A 445 -12.73 6.27 19.64
C GLU A 445 -11.54 5.62 20.37
N VAL A 446 -11.41 5.83 21.68
CA VAL A 446 -10.41 5.15 22.52
C VAL A 446 -10.63 3.64 22.53
N SER A 447 -11.88 3.19 22.61
CA SER A 447 -12.22 1.76 22.56
C SER A 447 -11.84 1.14 21.21
N ARG A 448 -12.11 1.85 20.10
CA ARG A 448 -11.72 1.40 18.76
C ARG A 448 -10.20 1.32 18.62
N LEU A 449 -9.47 2.38 19.01
CA LEU A 449 -8.01 2.40 18.94
C LEU A 449 -7.37 1.31 19.81
N SER A 450 -7.98 0.97 20.95
CA SER A 450 -7.51 -0.11 21.81
C SER A 450 -7.68 -1.49 21.15
N GLN A 451 -8.79 -1.71 20.43
CA GLN A 451 -9.00 -2.94 19.65
C GLN A 451 -8.00 -3.05 18.49
N ASP A 452 -7.80 -1.95 17.74
CA ASP A 452 -6.83 -1.90 16.65
C ASP A 452 -5.40 -2.17 17.15
N LEU A 453 -5.03 -1.61 18.31
CA LEU A 453 -3.74 -1.86 18.94
C LEU A 453 -3.56 -3.34 19.30
N GLY A 454 -4.59 -3.96 19.90
CA GLY A 454 -4.58 -5.40 20.21
C GLY A 454 -4.38 -6.27 18.96
N ALA A 455 -5.07 -5.97 17.86
CA ALA A 455 -4.88 -6.68 16.59
C ALA A 455 -3.45 -6.53 16.06
N LYS A 456 -2.86 -5.32 16.15
CA LYS A 456 -1.46 -5.10 15.75
C LYS A 456 -0.46 -5.79 16.67
N GLU A 457 -0.74 -5.93 17.95
CA GLU A 457 0.08 -6.71 18.87
C GLU A 457 0.06 -8.21 18.52
N GLU A 458 -1.09 -8.75 18.15
CA GLU A 458 -1.24 -10.14 17.67
C GLU A 458 -0.49 -10.36 16.35
N GLU A 459 -0.64 -9.47 15.36
CA GLU A 459 0.12 -9.51 14.10
C GLU A 459 1.64 -9.45 14.35
N LEU A 460 2.10 -8.60 15.27
CA LEU A 460 3.52 -8.54 15.63
C LEU A 460 4.00 -9.81 16.33
N HIS A 461 3.13 -10.47 17.09
CA HIS A 461 3.45 -11.75 17.72
C HIS A 461 3.63 -12.84 16.67
N THR A 462 2.71 -12.99 15.73
CA THR A 462 2.80 -13.99 14.66
C THR A 462 4.05 -13.77 13.80
N LEU A 463 4.33 -12.52 13.41
CA LEU A 463 5.52 -12.19 12.61
C LEU A 463 6.83 -12.50 13.37
N LYS A 464 6.86 -12.31 14.69
CA LYS A 464 8.01 -12.70 15.52
C LYS A 464 8.21 -14.21 15.58
N GLU A 465 7.13 -14.98 15.61
CA GLU A 465 7.18 -16.44 15.57
C GLU A 465 7.67 -16.94 14.22
N GLU A 466 7.17 -16.38 13.12
CA GLU A 466 7.64 -16.68 11.77
C GLU A 466 9.13 -16.34 11.61
N LEU A 467 9.57 -15.17 12.08
CA LEU A 467 10.98 -14.79 12.06
C LEU A 467 11.85 -15.78 12.86
N ARG A 468 11.35 -16.25 14.01
CA ARG A 468 12.04 -17.27 14.81
C ARG A 468 12.12 -18.60 14.06
N ALA A 469 11.04 -19.01 13.39
CA ALA A 469 11.01 -20.22 12.58
C ALA A 469 12.01 -20.14 11.41
N VAL A 470 12.01 -19.03 10.66
CA VAL A 470 12.96 -18.80 9.56
C VAL A 470 14.41 -18.75 10.04
N ARG A 471 14.68 -18.13 11.20
CA ARG A 471 16.03 -18.16 11.79
C ARG A 471 16.46 -19.58 12.16
N SER A 472 15.56 -20.39 12.69
CA SER A 472 15.86 -21.78 13.01
C SER A 472 16.13 -22.62 11.75
N SER A 473 15.36 -22.42 10.67
CA SER A 473 15.59 -23.13 9.41
C SER A 473 16.85 -22.68 8.69
N LEU A 474 17.20 -21.39 8.75
CA LEU A 474 18.47 -20.88 8.25
C LEU A 474 19.64 -21.51 9.02
N SER A 475 19.54 -21.61 10.35
CA SER A 475 20.58 -22.24 11.18
C SER A 475 20.76 -23.73 10.87
N THR A 476 19.67 -24.47 10.60
CA THR A 476 19.77 -25.89 10.21
C THR A 476 20.39 -26.03 8.83
N LEU A 477 19.97 -25.21 7.86
CA LEU A 477 20.52 -25.25 6.50
C LEU A 477 22.00 -24.86 6.49
N GLN A 478 22.41 -23.90 7.33
CA GLN A 478 23.82 -23.56 7.49
C GLN A 478 24.63 -24.76 8.02
N ALA A 479 24.13 -25.46 9.02
CA ALA A 479 24.78 -26.67 9.55
C ALA A 479 24.88 -27.78 8.50
N GLU A 480 23.83 -27.98 7.69
CA GLU A 480 23.84 -28.94 6.57
C GLU A 480 24.88 -28.57 5.50
N CYS A 481 24.94 -27.29 5.10
CA CYS A 481 25.95 -26.79 4.17
C CYS A 481 27.38 -26.99 4.70
N GLU A 482 27.61 -26.72 5.98
CA GLU A 482 28.91 -26.94 6.63
C GLU A 482 29.28 -28.43 6.65
N SER A 483 28.32 -29.31 6.96
CA SER A 483 28.52 -30.77 6.92
C SER A 483 28.87 -31.26 5.51
N CYS A 484 28.10 -30.86 4.49
CA CYS A 484 28.35 -31.21 3.09
C CYS A 484 29.73 -30.73 2.62
N ARG A 485 30.15 -29.52 3.04
CA ARG A 485 31.49 -28.99 2.74
C ARG A 485 32.58 -29.85 3.36
N LEU A 486 32.44 -30.21 4.64
CA LEU A 486 33.43 -31.06 5.32
C LEU A 486 33.55 -32.44 4.68
N GLU A 487 32.43 -33.06 4.30
CA GLU A 487 32.45 -34.34 3.58
C GLU A 487 33.11 -34.22 2.19
N ALA A 488 32.90 -33.11 1.48
CA ALA A 488 33.54 -32.87 0.19
C ALA A 488 35.07 -32.73 0.35
N GLU A 489 35.52 -31.97 1.35
CA GLU A 489 36.94 -31.83 1.70
C GLU A 489 37.58 -33.16 2.12
N GLU A 490 36.82 -34.04 2.79
CA GLU A 490 37.28 -35.37 3.16
C GLU A 490 37.45 -36.28 1.94
N ARG A 491 36.48 -36.32 1.03
CA ARG A 491 36.60 -37.06 -0.24
C ARG A 491 37.77 -36.54 -1.10
N GLU A 492 37.98 -35.23 -1.13
CA GLU A 492 39.13 -34.65 -1.83
C GLU A 492 40.46 -35.10 -1.21
N ARG A 493 40.55 -35.11 0.14
CA ARG A 493 41.72 -35.66 0.84
C ARG A 493 41.96 -37.13 0.52
N GLU A 494 40.91 -37.94 0.49
CA GLU A 494 41.00 -39.36 0.12
C GLU A 494 41.49 -39.55 -1.32
N HIS A 495 40.90 -38.81 -2.28
CA HIS A 495 41.33 -38.84 -3.68
C HIS A 495 42.79 -38.39 -3.84
N ASN A 496 43.21 -37.34 -3.12
CA ASN A 496 44.60 -36.87 -3.14
C ASN A 496 45.55 -37.92 -2.53
N SER A 497 45.15 -38.62 -1.47
CA SER A 497 45.92 -39.74 -0.92
C SER A 497 46.02 -40.90 -1.90
N GLN A 498 44.96 -41.21 -2.64
CA GLN A 498 44.99 -42.25 -3.68
C GLN A 498 45.88 -41.84 -4.85
N LEU A 499 45.78 -40.58 -5.30
CA LEU A 499 46.59 -40.04 -6.38
C LEU A 499 48.08 -40.08 -6.04
N THR A 500 48.46 -39.69 -4.83
CA THR A 500 49.85 -39.76 -4.35
C THR A 500 50.36 -41.20 -4.26
N SER A 501 49.54 -42.14 -3.79
CA SER A 501 49.88 -43.57 -3.81
C SER A 501 50.11 -44.09 -5.23
N LEU A 502 49.22 -43.76 -6.18
CA LEU A 502 49.36 -44.14 -7.59
C LEU A 502 50.59 -43.50 -8.24
N GLN A 503 50.88 -42.23 -7.94
CA GLN A 503 52.11 -41.57 -8.40
C GLN A 503 53.36 -42.28 -7.88
N GLN A 504 53.37 -42.69 -6.61
CA GLN A 504 54.48 -43.44 -6.04
C GLN A 504 54.63 -44.81 -6.70
N GLU A 505 53.53 -45.52 -6.97
CA GLU A 505 53.57 -46.79 -7.70
C GLU A 505 54.14 -46.60 -9.12
N VAL A 506 53.65 -45.62 -9.87
CA VAL A 506 54.17 -45.29 -11.20
C VAL A 506 55.68 -45.01 -11.14
N LEU A 507 56.15 -44.20 -10.17
CA LEU A 507 57.58 -43.95 -9.97
C LEU A 507 58.37 -45.23 -9.73
N THR A 508 57.88 -46.13 -8.86
CA THR A 508 58.56 -47.41 -8.62
C THR A 508 58.63 -48.27 -9.88
N LYS A 509 57.56 -48.31 -10.68
CA LYS A 509 57.53 -49.04 -11.96
C LYS A 509 58.47 -48.42 -12.98
N THR A 510 58.56 -47.10 -13.05
CA THR A 510 59.53 -46.40 -13.92
C THR A 510 60.97 -46.69 -13.50
N GLN A 511 61.28 -46.69 -12.20
CA GLN A 511 62.61 -47.08 -11.70
C GLN A 511 62.93 -48.56 -11.99
N GLN A 512 61.94 -49.44 -11.88
CA GLN A 512 62.12 -50.85 -12.28
C GLN A 512 62.42 -50.95 -13.79
N LEU A 513 61.67 -50.24 -14.63
CA LEU A 513 61.90 -50.20 -16.08
C LEU A 513 63.30 -49.67 -16.43
N SER A 514 63.78 -48.62 -15.77
CA SER A 514 65.15 -48.13 -15.99
C SER A 514 66.21 -49.12 -15.54
N SER A 515 65.98 -49.86 -14.44
CA SER A 515 66.89 -50.93 -14.01
C SER A 515 66.94 -52.09 -15.02
N TYR A 516 65.79 -52.48 -15.58
CA TYR A 516 65.73 -53.48 -16.66
C TYR A 516 66.43 -52.95 -17.92
N GLN A 517 66.24 -51.68 -18.26
CA GLN A 517 66.87 -51.06 -19.42
C GLN A 517 68.40 -50.97 -19.26
N SER A 518 68.91 -50.65 -18.06
CA SER A 518 70.35 -50.70 -17.75
C SER A 518 70.88 -52.11 -17.88
N ARG A 519 70.20 -53.12 -17.31
CA ARG A 519 70.59 -54.52 -17.41
C ARG A 519 70.64 -54.99 -18.88
N VAL A 520 69.65 -54.61 -19.67
CA VAL A 520 69.63 -54.88 -21.12
C VAL A 520 70.84 -54.24 -21.79
N SER A 521 71.15 -52.97 -21.48
CA SER A 521 72.32 -52.27 -22.03
C SER A 521 73.65 -52.93 -21.62
N ASP A 522 73.77 -53.38 -20.37
CA ASP A 522 74.95 -54.09 -19.85
C ASP A 522 75.13 -55.44 -20.57
N LEU A 523 74.04 -56.20 -20.73
CA LEU A 523 74.04 -57.47 -21.47
C LEU A 523 74.35 -57.26 -22.96
N GLU A 524 73.83 -56.21 -23.58
CA GLU A 524 74.18 -55.82 -24.95
C GLU A 524 75.69 -55.49 -25.06
N GLY A 525 76.24 -54.77 -24.08
CA GLY A 525 77.68 -54.50 -23.98
C GLY A 525 78.51 -55.77 -23.77
N GLU A 526 78.06 -56.70 -22.94
CA GLU A 526 78.71 -57.99 -22.69
C GLU A 526 78.72 -58.84 -23.97
N VAL A 527 77.58 -58.93 -24.68
CA VAL A 527 77.47 -59.59 -25.99
C VAL A 527 78.44 -58.97 -26.99
N LEU A 528 78.53 -57.64 -27.06
CA LEU A 528 79.49 -56.96 -27.94
C LEU A 528 80.94 -57.26 -27.55
N SER A 529 81.26 -57.32 -26.25
CA SER A 529 82.61 -57.63 -25.77
C SER A 529 83.02 -59.08 -26.02
N LEU A 530 82.11 -60.05 -25.84
CA LEU A 530 82.32 -61.46 -26.14
C LEU A 530 82.47 -61.67 -27.66
N THR A 531 81.70 -60.92 -28.46
CA THR A 531 81.82 -60.93 -29.93
C THR A 531 83.18 -60.35 -30.38
N ALA A 532 83.70 -59.33 -29.70
CA ALA A 532 85.02 -58.76 -29.98
C ALA A 532 86.18 -59.64 -29.51
N GLN A 533 86.07 -60.29 -28.34
CA GLN A 533 87.06 -61.28 -27.86
C GLN A 533 87.13 -62.52 -28.77
N SER A 534 86.03 -62.85 -29.45
CA SER A 534 85.99 -63.94 -30.43
C SER A 534 86.65 -63.58 -31.78
N HIS A 535 87.04 -62.32 -32.00
CA HIS A 535 87.56 -61.82 -33.28
C HIS A 535 89.02 -61.33 -33.25
N ALA A 536 89.74 -61.42 -32.12
CA ALA A 536 91.05 -60.77 -31.94
C ALA A 536 92.28 -61.69 -31.90
N ASP A 537 92.16 -63.02 -31.97
CA ASP A 537 93.33 -63.91 -32.09
C ASP A 537 93.01 -65.08 -33.02
N GLU A 538 93.69 -65.15 -34.17
CA GLU A 538 93.66 -66.31 -35.07
C GLU A 538 94.73 -67.32 -34.67
N CYS A 539 94.39 -68.60 -34.85
CA CYS A 539 95.20 -69.82 -34.83
C CYS A 539 95.21 -70.68 -33.55
N ASP A 540 94.60 -71.86 -33.77
CA ASP A 540 94.85 -73.19 -33.22
C ASP A 540 94.19 -73.61 -31.90
N GLY A 541 93.10 -74.36 -32.09
CA GLY A 541 93.03 -75.71 -31.53
C GLY A 541 92.20 -75.88 -30.26
N GLU A 542 90.94 -76.30 -30.45
CA GLU A 542 90.33 -77.45 -29.76
C GLU A 542 90.25 -77.43 -28.21
N GLN A 543 89.13 -77.62 -27.50
CA GLN A 543 87.78 -78.13 -27.77
C GLN A 543 86.94 -77.87 -26.50
N ASN A 544 85.66 -77.52 -26.67
CA ASN A 544 84.48 -78.15 -26.04
C ASN A 544 83.26 -77.21 -26.20
N GLY A 545 82.21 -77.52 -26.95
CA GLY A 545 81.72 -78.83 -27.38
C GLY A 545 81.87 -79.13 -28.87
N THR A 546 82.66 -80.15 -29.15
CA THR A 546 82.73 -80.85 -30.43
C THR A 546 81.41 -81.56 -30.69
N LEU A 547 80.57 -81.01 -31.58
CA LEU A 547 79.66 -81.86 -32.37
C LEU A 547 80.56 -82.63 -33.34
N THR A 548 80.78 -83.91 -33.05
CA THR A 548 81.66 -84.73 -33.87
C THR A 548 81.07 -84.86 -35.28
N VAL A 549 81.91 -85.11 -36.29
CA VAL A 549 81.44 -85.48 -37.63
C VAL A 549 80.49 -86.69 -37.56
N SER A 550 80.64 -87.55 -36.54
CA SER A 550 79.68 -88.61 -36.20
C SER A 550 78.33 -88.07 -35.71
N ASP A 551 78.28 -86.99 -34.93
CA ASP A 551 77.02 -86.35 -34.49
C ASP A 551 76.36 -85.58 -35.62
N LEU A 552 77.13 -84.96 -36.51
CA LEU A 552 76.61 -84.33 -37.72
C LEU A 552 76.08 -85.40 -38.70
N ASP A 553 76.79 -86.51 -38.89
CA ASP A 553 76.33 -87.66 -39.66
C ASP A 553 75.14 -88.36 -39.00
N GLN A 554 75.10 -88.44 -37.66
CA GLN A 554 73.93 -88.96 -36.92
C GLN A 554 72.75 -88.02 -37.01
N LEU A 555 72.92 -86.70 -36.89
CA LEU A 555 71.86 -85.71 -37.10
C LEU A 555 71.39 -85.72 -38.54
N GLN A 556 72.31 -85.83 -39.51
CA GLN A 556 71.96 -85.88 -40.93
C GLN A 556 71.27 -87.21 -41.29
N LYS A 557 71.65 -88.31 -40.65
CA LYS A 557 70.99 -89.62 -40.78
C LYS A 557 69.63 -89.65 -40.08
N VAL A 558 69.52 -89.10 -38.87
CA VAL A 558 68.24 -88.93 -38.15
C VAL A 558 67.33 -87.96 -38.91
N ASN A 559 67.87 -86.92 -39.53
CA ASN A 559 67.09 -86.01 -40.37
C ASN A 559 66.61 -86.71 -41.65
N LYS A 560 67.46 -87.54 -42.27
CA LYS A 560 67.06 -88.38 -43.42
C LYS A 560 66.02 -89.44 -43.03
N ASP A 561 66.16 -90.05 -41.87
CA ASP A 561 65.22 -91.04 -41.32
C ASP A 561 63.92 -90.37 -40.87
N LEU A 562 63.95 -89.13 -40.35
CA LEU A 562 62.77 -88.33 -40.03
C LEU A 562 62.09 -87.78 -41.29
N GLU A 563 62.83 -87.41 -42.33
CA GLU A 563 62.30 -87.07 -43.65
C GLU A 563 61.65 -88.30 -44.30
N GLN A 564 62.27 -89.48 -44.18
CA GLN A 564 61.70 -90.74 -44.65
C GLN A 564 60.47 -91.15 -43.85
N GLN A 565 60.50 -91.00 -42.52
CA GLN A 565 59.33 -91.21 -41.66
C GLN A 565 58.24 -90.17 -41.93
N LEU A 566 58.57 -88.91 -42.20
CA LEU A 566 57.61 -87.90 -42.63
C LEU A 566 57.05 -88.24 -44.00
N ALA A 567 57.84 -88.77 -44.92
CA ALA A 567 57.37 -89.23 -46.22
C ALA A 567 56.43 -90.45 -46.09
N GLU A 568 56.76 -91.42 -45.24
CA GLU A 568 55.92 -92.58 -44.93
C GLU A 568 54.66 -92.19 -44.17
N LYS A 569 54.76 -91.31 -43.17
CA LYS A 569 53.62 -90.75 -42.44
C LYS A 569 52.77 -89.89 -43.35
N ASN A 570 53.33 -89.12 -44.28
CA ASN A 570 52.58 -88.39 -45.31
C ASN A 570 51.93 -89.34 -46.31
N LYS A 571 52.55 -90.47 -46.65
CA LYS A 571 51.93 -91.53 -47.47
C LYS A 571 50.78 -92.19 -46.71
N THR A 572 50.93 -92.39 -45.40
CA THR A 572 49.90 -92.92 -44.51
C THR A 572 48.77 -91.92 -44.32
N ILE A 573 49.07 -90.63 -44.18
CA ILE A 573 48.09 -89.54 -44.12
C ILE A 573 47.36 -89.45 -45.45
N LYS A 574 48.03 -89.57 -46.60
CA LYS A 574 47.36 -89.64 -47.91
C LYS A 574 46.47 -90.88 -48.04
N GLN A 575 46.90 -92.05 -47.56
CA GLN A 575 46.06 -93.25 -47.51
C GLN A 575 44.88 -93.10 -46.53
N LEU A 576 45.08 -92.46 -45.38
CA LEU A 576 44.03 -92.17 -44.41
C LEU A 576 43.08 -91.10 -44.94
N GLN A 577 43.55 -90.07 -45.64
CA GLN A 577 42.74 -89.06 -46.33
C GLN A 577 41.99 -89.66 -47.51
N GLN A 578 42.58 -90.63 -48.22
CA GLN A 578 41.90 -91.38 -49.28
C GLN A 578 40.83 -92.32 -48.69
N ARG A 579 41.11 -93.02 -47.59
CA ARG A 579 40.11 -93.75 -46.81
C ARG A 579 39.05 -92.84 -46.22
N LEU A 580 39.40 -91.64 -45.76
CA LEU A 580 38.46 -90.61 -45.27
C LEU A 580 37.63 -90.05 -46.41
N ALA A 581 38.16 -89.92 -47.62
CA ALA A 581 37.43 -89.49 -48.80
C ALA A 581 36.52 -90.60 -49.34
N GLU A 582 36.94 -91.86 -49.26
CA GLU A 582 36.11 -93.03 -49.51
C GLU A 582 35.00 -93.13 -48.46
N LEU A 583 35.32 -93.08 -47.15
CA LEU A 583 34.37 -92.99 -46.04
C LEU A 583 33.46 -91.78 -46.16
N LYS A 584 33.95 -90.60 -46.56
CA LYS A 584 33.11 -89.41 -46.84
C LYS A 584 32.22 -89.63 -48.07
N ARG A 585 32.63 -90.41 -49.08
CA ARG A 585 31.73 -90.80 -50.19
C ARG A 585 30.70 -91.84 -49.76
N THR A 586 31.05 -92.78 -48.87
CA THR A 586 30.08 -93.73 -48.29
C THR A 586 29.12 -93.00 -47.35
N LEU A 587 29.63 -92.12 -46.48
CA LEU A 587 28.86 -91.25 -45.58
C LEU A 587 28.05 -90.18 -46.34
N GLN A 588 28.53 -89.56 -47.42
CA GLN A 588 27.70 -88.67 -48.27
C GLN A 588 26.68 -89.43 -49.12
N LYS A 589 26.88 -90.74 -49.35
CA LYS A 589 25.85 -91.62 -49.95
C LYS A 589 24.82 -92.08 -48.92
N GLU A 590 25.14 -92.07 -47.62
CA GLU A 590 24.19 -92.39 -46.53
C GLU A 590 23.53 -91.16 -45.86
N LEU A 591 24.19 -89.98 -45.84
CA LEU A 591 23.71 -88.73 -45.25
C LEU A 591 22.92 -87.86 -46.23
N LYS A 592 22.10 -88.48 -47.07
CA LYS A 592 21.07 -87.80 -47.84
C LYS A 592 19.82 -87.57 -46.97
N LEU A 593 19.98 -86.87 -45.84
CA LEU A 593 18.89 -86.33 -45.02
C LEU A 593 19.31 -84.95 -44.45
N LYS A 594 18.52 -83.93 -44.78
CA LYS A 594 18.53 -82.52 -44.31
C LYS A 594 18.34 -82.40 -42.77
N PRO A 595 18.34 -81.19 -42.17
CA PRO A 595 19.35 -80.12 -42.11
C PRO A 595 19.61 -79.68 -40.63
N ASP A 596 20.62 -78.85 -40.34
CA ASP A 596 20.71 -78.13 -39.05
C ASP A 596 21.34 -76.73 -39.26
N PRO A 597 20.80 -75.64 -38.66
CA PRO A 597 21.36 -74.29 -38.76
C PRO A 597 22.30 -73.97 -37.59
N ASP A 598 23.47 -73.45 -37.98
CA ASP A 598 24.26 -72.36 -37.39
C ASP A 598 24.17 -72.07 -35.88
N SER A 599 25.32 -72.22 -35.21
CA SER A 599 25.68 -71.48 -34.00
C SER A 599 27.10 -70.96 -34.17
N GLU A 600 27.28 -69.64 -34.05
CA GLU A 600 28.50 -68.88 -33.70
C GLU A 600 28.22 -67.39 -34.01
N MET A 601 28.61 -66.34 -33.26
CA MET A 601 29.59 -66.15 -32.20
C MET A 601 29.45 -64.70 -31.66
N LYS A 602 29.97 -64.42 -30.45
CA LYS A 602 30.53 -63.12 -29.95
C LYS A 602 29.55 -61.96 -29.70
N GLU A 603 29.72 -61.03 -28.74
CA GLU A 603 30.84 -60.60 -27.89
C GLU A 603 30.30 -59.65 -26.77
N ARG A 604 31.11 -59.46 -25.70
CA ARG A 604 31.26 -58.27 -24.81
C ARG A 604 30.24 -57.90 -23.71
N LEU A 605 30.85 -57.69 -22.52
CA LEU A 605 30.58 -56.71 -21.43
C LEU A 605 29.23 -56.85 -20.69
N GLN A 606 29.18 -57.26 -19.41
CA GLN A 606 29.65 -56.60 -18.18
C GLN A 606 29.05 -55.20 -17.97
N GLU A 607 27.94 -55.13 -17.22
CA GLU A 607 27.71 -54.14 -16.15
C GLU A 607 26.43 -54.43 -15.35
N GLY A 608 26.53 -54.25 -14.02
CA GLY A 608 25.49 -53.68 -13.16
C GLY A 608 24.29 -54.54 -12.76
N ARG A 609 24.41 -55.23 -11.61
CA ARG A 609 23.28 -55.85 -10.89
C ARG A 609 23.16 -55.22 -9.49
N GLN A 610 22.01 -54.59 -9.20
CA GLN A 610 21.17 -54.67 -7.98
C GLN A 610 20.21 -53.46 -7.99
N GLU A 611 18.90 -53.66 -8.18
CA GLU A 611 17.86 -53.89 -7.14
C GLU A 611 17.85 -52.76 -6.08
N ARG A 612 16.76 -52.06 -5.74
CA ARG A 612 15.40 -52.56 -5.41
C ARG A 612 14.46 -51.38 -5.03
N SER A 613 13.16 -51.48 -5.35
CA SER A 613 11.96 -51.13 -4.51
C SER A 613 10.76 -50.85 -5.45
N ALA A 614 9.78 -51.76 -5.58
CA ALA A 614 8.52 -51.86 -4.80
C ALA A 614 7.55 -50.68 -5.06
N ASP A 615 6.23 -50.77 -5.21
CA ASP A 615 5.19 -51.80 -5.38
C ASP A 615 3.88 -50.98 -5.65
N LYS A 616 2.80 -51.64 -6.11
CA LYS A 616 1.36 -51.21 -6.12
C LYS A 616 0.85 -50.29 -7.26
N THR A 617 0.11 -50.85 -8.25
CA THR A 617 -1.38 -50.98 -8.40
C THR A 617 -2.09 -49.65 -8.76
N VAL A 618 -3.01 -49.48 -9.72
CA VAL A 618 -3.97 -50.37 -10.44
C VAL A 618 -4.68 -49.59 -11.60
N SER A 619 -5.33 -50.34 -12.51
CA SER A 619 -6.42 -49.99 -13.46
C SER A 619 -6.14 -49.14 -14.72
N GLU A 620 -6.80 -49.33 -15.88
CA GLU A 620 -7.60 -50.40 -16.52
C GLU A 620 -8.00 -49.91 -17.94
N THR A 621 -8.21 -50.84 -18.88
CA THR A 621 -9.22 -50.77 -19.98
C THR A 621 -8.98 -49.95 -21.26
N GLN A 622 -8.53 -50.67 -22.30
CA GLN A 622 -9.22 -50.95 -23.58
C GLN A 622 -9.55 -49.84 -24.64
N MET A 623 -8.99 -50.08 -25.84
CA MET A 623 -9.39 -49.67 -27.22
C MET A 623 -10.83 -50.14 -27.59
N PRO A 624 -11.50 -49.79 -28.74
CA PRO A 624 -10.91 -49.60 -30.09
C PRO A 624 -11.65 -48.75 -31.20
N ALA A 625 -10.96 -48.61 -32.35
CA ALA A 625 -11.43 -48.60 -33.77
C ALA A 625 -12.39 -47.48 -34.27
N THR A 626 -12.35 -46.94 -35.50
CA THR A 626 -12.33 -47.57 -36.85
C THR A 626 -11.93 -46.55 -37.96
N ALA A 627 -11.46 -47.06 -39.11
CA ALA A 627 -11.34 -46.38 -40.43
C ALA A 627 -12.72 -46.36 -41.17
N PRO A 628 -12.96 -45.89 -42.44
CA PRO A 628 -12.03 -45.77 -43.59
C PRO A 628 -12.24 -44.62 -44.63
N THR A 629 -11.25 -44.48 -45.53
CA THR A 629 -11.26 -44.25 -47.00
C THR A 629 -12.32 -43.37 -47.70
N SER A 630 -11.88 -42.37 -48.50
CA SER A 630 -12.06 -42.29 -49.99
C SER A 630 -11.60 -40.94 -50.58
N ALA A 631 -10.89 -40.99 -51.71
CA ALA A 631 -10.69 -39.90 -52.69
C ALA A 631 -11.66 -40.12 -53.89
N PRO A 632 -11.56 -39.47 -55.07
CA PRO A 632 -11.05 -38.16 -55.52
C PRO A 632 -12.06 -37.38 -56.42
N GLY A 633 -11.76 -36.14 -56.83
CA GLY A 633 -12.53 -35.47 -57.91
C GLY A 633 -12.04 -34.08 -58.33
N LEU A 634 -11.14 -34.03 -59.31
CA LEU A 634 -11.01 -32.96 -60.33
C LEU A 634 -12.05 -33.26 -61.45
N PRO A 635 -12.47 -32.35 -62.37
CA PRO A 635 -11.54 -31.50 -63.13
C PRO A 635 -12.07 -30.17 -63.76
N GLN A 636 -11.14 -29.48 -64.45
CA GLN A 636 -11.29 -28.74 -65.73
C GLN A 636 -11.71 -27.25 -65.74
N THR A 637 -10.76 -26.34 -66.03
CA THR A 637 -10.47 -25.60 -67.30
C THR A 637 -11.44 -24.46 -67.62
N SER A 638 -11.02 -23.19 -67.67
CA SER A 638 -10.48 -22.54 -68.90
C SER A 638 -10.13 -21.06 -68.60
N GLY A 639 -9.06 -20.52 -69.19
CA GLY A 639 -8.78 -19.06 -69.28
C GLY A 639 -9.32 -18.47 -70.60
N PRO A 640 -8.87 -17.28 -71.09
CA PRO A 640 -7.98 -16.27 -70.50
C PRO A 640 -8.49 -14.79 -70.78
N PRO A 641 -7.68 -13.70 -70.92
CA PRO A 641 -7.86 -12.37 -70.29
C PRO A 641 -8.36 -11.27 -71.27
N PRO A 642 -8.46 -9.96 -70.90
CA PRO A 642 -7.33 -9.04 -71.19
C PRO A 642 -7.19 -7.74 -70.33
N ILE A 643 -5.93 -7.31 -70.12
CA ILE A 643 -5.30 -5.98 -70.41
C ILE A 643 -6.10 -4.72 -69.99
N THR A 644 -5.83 -4.01 -68.87
CA THR A 644 -4.73 -3.07 -68.51
C THR A 644 -4.50 -1.84 -69.41
N SER A 645 -4.80 -0.66 -68.88
CA SER A 645 -4.19 0.68 -69.11
C SER A 645 -4.76 1.59 -68.01
N ASN A 646 -4.08 2.42 -67.21
CA ASN A 646 -2.77 3.05 -67.28
C ASN A 646 -2.24 3.36 -65.85
N THR A 647 -0.92 3.48 -65.78
CA THR A 647 -0.03 3.89 -64.69
C THR A 647 -0.45 5.15 -63.92
N THR A 648 -0.41 5.08 -62.58
CA THR A 648 0.15 6.17 -61.75
C THR A 648 0.88 5.53 -60.57
N VAL A 649 2.20 5.74 -60.54
CA VAL A 649 3.08 5.33 -59.45
C VAL A 649 2.74 6.17 -58.23
N THR A 650 2.30 5.53 -57.15
CA THR A 650 2.48 6.07 -55.78
C THR A 650 3.13 4.99 -54.94
N ASN A 651 4.30 5.33 -54.40
CA ASN A 651 5.10 4.51 -53.49
C ASN A 651 4.22 3.89 -52.39
N SER A 652 4.12 2.56 -52.33
CA SER A 652 3.53 1.86 -51.17
C SER A 652 4.49 1.80 -49.98
N SER A 653 5.78 2.10 -50.19
CA SER A 653 6.80 2.23 -49.15
C SER A 653 6.63 3.51 -48.32
N ASP A 654 6.28 4.65 -48.92
CA ASP A 654 6.10 5.92 -48.20
C ASP A 654 4.93 5.88 -47.20
N LEU A 655 3.86 5.13 -47.49
CA LEU A 655 2.72 4.96 -46.57
C LEU A 655 3.05 4.04 -45.38
N THR A 656 4.01 3.14 -45.54
CA THR A 656 4.45 2.19 -44.52
C THR A 656 5.47 2.86 -43.60
N ASP A 657 6.43 3.58 -44.17
CA ASP A 657 7.39 4.41 -43.43
C ASP A 657 6.69 5.55 -42.68
N THR A 658 5.70 6.23 -43.29
CA THR A 658 4.92 7.24 -42.55
C THR A 658 4.04 6.64 -41.46
N ARG A 659 3.53 5.40 -41.62
CA ARG A 659 2.83 4.69 -40.53
C ARG A 659 3.78 4.34 -39.39
N GLU A 660 4.97 3.82 -39.69
CA GLU A 660 5.98 3.48 -38.69
C GLU A 660 6.54 4.71 -37.97
N ILE A 661 6.84 5.78 -38.70
CA ILE A 661 7.24 7.09 -38.14
C ILE A 661 6.10 7.63 -37.26
N ASN A 662 4.83 7.46 -37.66
CA ASN A 662 3.69 7.84 -36.83
C ASN A 662 3.56 6.97 -35.57
N PHE A 663 3.90 5.68 -35.60
CA PHE A 663 3.86 4.82 -34.41
C PHE A 663 5.00 5.11 -33.43
N GLU A 664 6.22 5.37 -33.92
CA GLU A 664 7.32 5.81 -33.05
C GLU A 664 7.06 7.19 -32.46
N TYR A 665 6.56 8.13 -33.27
CA TYR A 665 6.18 9.45 -32.79
C TYR A 665 5.00 9.38 -31.81
N LEU A 666 3.99 8.57 -32.09
CA LEU A 666 2.86 8.34 -31.19
C LEU A 666 3.31 7.71 -29.88
N LYS A 667 4.20 6.71 -29.91
CA LYS A 667 4.80 6.12 -28.70
C LYS A 667 5.52 7.19 -27.88
N HIS A 668 6.29 8.07 -28.54
CA HIS A 668 6.97 9.17 -27.87
C HIS A 668 5.99 10.20 -27.28
N VAL A 669 4.95 10.59 -28.02
CA VAL A 669 3.94 11.56 -27.59
C VAL A 669 3.10 11.01 -26.43
N VAL A 670 2.71 9.74 -26.47
CA VAL A 670 1.98 9.07 -25.37
C VAL A 670 2.88 8.93 -24.14
N LEU A 671 4.13 8.50 -24.31
CA LEU A 671 5.08 8.41 -23.20
C LEU A 671 5.35 9.78 -22.57
N LYS A 672 5.51 10.81 -23.41
CA LYS A 672 5.69 12.19 -22.96
C LYS A 672 4.45 12.70 -22.23
N PHE A 673 3.24 12.43 -22.74
CA PHE A 673 1.98 12.79 -22.08
C PHE A 673 1.81 12.12 -20.71
N MET A 674 2.23 10.87 -20.57
CA MET A 674 2.20 10.16 -19.28
C MET A 674 3.29 10.63 -18.30
N SER A 675 4.35 11.26 -18.79
CA SER A 675 5.55 11.60 -17.98
C SER A 675 5.74 13.11 -17.75
N CYS A 676 4.99 13.98 -18.43
CA CYS A 676 5.08 15.43 -18.27
C CYS A 676 4.13 15.95 -17.17
N ARG A 677 4.43 17.15 -16.64
CA ARG A 677 3.60 17.83 -15.63
C ARG A 677 2.21 18.10 -16.19
N GLU A 678 1.15 18.05 -15.37
CA GLU A 678 -0.20 18.02 -15.94
C GLU A 678 -0.62 19.31 -16.71
N ALA A 679 0.13 20.42 -16.60
CA ALA A 679 -0.08 21.64 -17.38
C ALA A 679 0.45 21.51 -18.83
N GLU A 680 1.52 20.74 -19.02
CA GLU A 680 2.10 20.43 -20.34
C GLU A 680 1.30 19.31 -21.03
N ALA A 681 0.78 18.36 -20.25
CA ALA A 681 -0.10 17.30 -20.74
C ALA A 681 -1.34 17.88 -21.43
N PHE A 682 -1.90 19.00 -20.94
CA PHE A 682 -3.06 19.67 -21.53
C PHE A 682 -2.82 20.12 -22.98
N GLN A 683 -1.59 20.54 -23.30
CA GLN A 683 -1.20 20.95 -24.66
C GLN A 683 -1.00 19.74 -25.58
N LEU A 684 -0.60 18.59 -25.02
CA LEU A 684 -0.38 17.34 -25.74
C LEU A 684 -1.69 16.60 -26.06
N ILE A 685 -2.80 16.90 -25.37
CA ILE A 685 -4.13 16.33 -25.68
C ILE A 685 -4.48 16.54 -27.16
N ARG A 686 -4.20 17.72 -27.71
CA ARG A 686 -4.51 18.02 -29.12
C ARG A 686 -3.65 17.23 -30.10
N ALA A 687 -2.38 16.98 -29.74
CA ALA A 687 -1.49 16.15 -30.55
C ALA A 687 -1.93 14.68 -30.53
N ILE A 688 -2.30 14.15 -29.35
CA ILE A 688 -2.79 12.78 -29.19
C ILE A 688 -4.13 12.59 -29.88
N SER A 689 -5.04 13.55 -29.74
CA SER A 689 -6.35 13.54 -30.40
C SER A 689 -6.22 13.42 -31.92
N VAL A 690 -5.28 14.16 -32.52
CA VAL A 690 -5.02 14.09 -33.97
C VAL A 690 -4.33 12.78 -34.37
N LEU A 691 -3.35 12.29 -33.59
CA LEU A 691 -2.61 11.07 -33.93
C LEU A 691 -3.45 9.78 -33.75
N LEU A 692 -4.28 9.73 -32.70
CA LEU A 692 -5.14 8.60 -32.37
C LEU A 692 -6.57 8.73 -32.88
N HIS A 693 -6.89 9.83 -33.56
CA HIS A 693 -8.23 10.12 -34.10
C HIS A 693 -9.32 10.08 -33.02
N PHE A 694 -9.08 10.75 -31.89
CA PHE A 694 -10.10 10.85 -30.87
C PHE A 694 -11.29 11.67 -31.35
N THR A 695 -12.47 11.20 -30.97
CA THR A 695 -13.70 11.97 -31.04
C THR A 695 -13.62 13.15 -30.08
N LYS A 696 -14.46 14.17 -30.33
CA LYS A 696 -14.47 15.38 -29.49
C LYS A 696 -14.86 15.04 -28.04
N GLU A 697 -15.71 14.04 -27.88
CA GLU A 697 -16.14 13.47 -26.61
C GLU A 697 -14.98 12.79 -25.86
N GLU A 698 -14.14 12.02 -26.55
CA GLU A 698 -12.95 11.39 -25.96
C GLU A 698 -11.89 12.43 -25.57
N GLU A 699 -11.70 13.46 -26.40
CA GLU A 699 -10.80 14.58 -26.12
C GLU A 699 -11.25 15.37 -24.87
N ASP A 700 -12.55 15.66 -24.76
CA ASP A 700 -13.12 16.39 -23.63
C ASP A 700 -13.10 15.55 -22.34
N MET A 701 -13.24 14.23 -22.43
CA MET A 701 -13.09 13.32 -21.28
C MET A 701 -11.66 13.34 -20.72
N LEU A 702 -10.65 13.37 -21.59
CA LEU A 702 -9.25 13.52 -21.18
C LEU A 702 -8.98 14.87 -20.53
N LYS A 703 -9.53 15.98 -21.07
CA LYS A 703 -9.42 17.31 -20.47
C LYS A 703 -10.06 17.36 -19.09
N GLN A 704 -11.28 16.85 -18.93
CA GLN A 704 -11.98 16.80 -17.64
C GLN A 704 -11.22 15.95 -16.60
N THR A 705 -10.62 14.85 -17.03
CA THR A 705 -9.82 13.99 -16.16
C THR A 705 -8.56 14.72 -15.68
N LEU A 706 -7.90 15.46 -16.57
CA LEU A 706 -6.71 16.22 -16.26
C LEU A 706 -7.02 17.46 -15.39
N GLU A 707 -8.13 18.16 -15.65
CA GLU A 707 -8.66 19.24 -14.82
C GLU A 707 -9.05 18.76 -13.42
N TYR A 708 -9.64 17.57 -13.30
CA TYR A 708 -9.90 16.94 -12.01
C TYR A 708 -8.61 16.68 -11.23
N LYS A 709 -7.57 16.14 -11.88
CA LYS A 709 -6.26 15.93 -11.23
C LYS A 709 -5.59 17.24 -10.80
N MET A 710 -5.88 18.35 -11.48
CA MET A 710 -5.41 19.70 -11.15
C MET A 710 -6.24 20.42 -10.07
N SER A 711 -7.45 19.94 -9.79
CA SER A 711 -8.41 20.61 -8.90
C SER A 711 -8.45 19.95 -7.52
N TRP A 712 -8.23 20.73 -6.48
CA TRP A 712 -8.33 20.28 -5.09
C TRP A 712 -9.76 19.91 -4.66
N PHE A 713 -10.77 20.39 -5.40
CA PHE A 713 -12.19 20.26 -5.03
C PHE A 713 -13.07 19.61 -6.12
N GLY A 714 -12.47 19.10 -7.19
CA GLY A 714 -13.23 18.46 -8.27
C GLY A 714 -13.76 17.08 -7.85
N SER A 715 -14.91 16.68 -8.36
CA SER A 715 -15.39 15.29 -8.30
C SER A 715 -14.91 14.53 -9.54
N LYS A 716 -14.46 13.27 -9.37
CA LYS A 716 -13.94 12.42 -10.45
C LYS A 716 -14.95 12.33 -11.61
N PRO A 717 -14.57 12.65 -12.85
CA PRO A 717 -15.50 12.60 -13.98
C PRO A 717 -15.99 11.16 -14.19
N THR A 718 -17.31 11.00 -14.37
CA THR A 718 -17.95 9.71 -14.60
C THR A 718 -17.80 9.31 -16.08
N PRO A 719 -17.28 8.11 -16.40
CA PRO A 719 -17.16 7.67 -17.78
C PRO A 719 -18.56 7.45 -18.34
N LYS A 720 -19.01 8.34 -19.23
CA LYS A 720 -20.24 8.16 -20.00
C LYS A 720 -19.96 7.18 -21.14
N GLY A 721 -20.22 5.90 -20.89
CA GLY A 721 -20.26 4.87 -21.93
C GLY A 721 -18.93 4.14 -22.12
N ILE A 722 -19.01 2.82 -22.01
CA ILE A 722 -17.95 1.88 -22.35
C ILE A 722 -17.73 1.94 -23.86
N ILE A 723 -16.58 2.45 -24.31
CA ILE A 723 -16.11 2.23 -25.68
C ILE A 723 -15.56 0.80 -25.72
N ARG A 724 -16.36 -0.14 -26.26
CA ARG A 724 -15.88 -1.47 -26.63
C ARG A 724 -14.78 -1.31 -27.70
N PRO A 725 -13.64 -2.02 -27.59
CA PRO A 725 -12.64 -2.04 -28.66
C PRO A 725 -13.29 -2.56 -29.95
N SER A 726 -13.19 -1.79 -31.02
CA SER A 726 -13.66 -2.16 -32.34
C SER A 726 -12.71 -3.21 -32.93
N ILE A 727 -12.91 -4.48 -32.58
CA ILE A 727 -12.32 -5.62 -33.30
C ILE A 727 -13.16 -5.87 -34.54
N SER A 728 -12.77 -5.24 -35.65
CA SER A 728 -13.20 -5.65 -36.98
C SER A 728 -12.41 -6.89 -37.39
N GLY A 729 -12.98 -8.07 -37.18
CA GLY A 729 -12.41 -9.34 -37.62
C GLY A 729 -13.46 -10.42 -37.52
N THR A 730 -14.06 -10.77 -38.66
CA THR A 730 -15.04 -11.83 -38.80
C THR A 730 -14.42 -13.20 -38.46
N SER A 731 -15.00 -13.92 -37.50
CA SER A 731 -14.86 -15.38 -37.43
C SER A 731 -16.20 -15.95 -37.01
N SER A 732 -16.96 -16.42 -38.00
CA SER A 732 -17.88 -17.53 -37.74
C SER A 732 -17.03 -18.73 -37.33
N TRP A 733 -17.49 -19.50 -36.35
CA TRP A 733 -17.47 -20.96 -36.34
C TRP A 733 -18.46 -21.42 -35.27
N SER A 734 -19.28 -22.37 -35.70
CA SER A 734 -20.30 -23.08 -34.94
C SER A 734 -19.71 -23.93 -33.82
#